data_AF-A0A8I6YCQ8-F1
#
_entry.id   AF-A0A8I6YCQ8-F1
#
_cell.length_a   1.000
_cell.length_b   1.000
_cell.length_c   1.000
_cell.angle_alpha   90.00
_cell.angle_beta   90.00
_cell.angle_gamma   90.00
#
_symmetry.space_group_name_H-M   'P 1'
#
loop_
_entity.id
_entity.type
_entity.pdbx_description
1 polymer ?
#
loop_
_entity_poly.entity_id
_entity_poly.type
_entity_poly.pdbx_seq_one_letter_code
_entity_poly.pdbx_strand_id
1 'polypeptide(L)'
;METAAAGSRRPTALRLLCPKKSVLSSPFPSLLWLVGSPRFLQPVTVAAALRCLRFLSDDGPSSPDLPHEADEIRGLLVRGFDIVGGLFVGSANSESDAGRALELAGQLRQRLFGERASHGMVGGCVDASTGDIRFLVSESNGSEVVEGQEVLWGDEPGRSLLEKGCLLRCELQLQLPLYLPSDEAMSGIEARFSSLIESTAANLRGPHLSYLVEGPTATCDESHHSVILHGNNLDSVSQPPINPNTNKHSAKIVSCSDFLPTKRHDLSSIRENADAIQITVLSNQSFNISKASSPVPVLKYFPAPAPASLKVINLKLDILCYTSMDLPIDVAVSELVIPGLADQLSVMKKAIVSELLTQQPQLCPYHFVPPGLLIPLTAIYDTRYGEIEEKQSELRRNLHFRLGLPLDRPLLRTSNALTFGGMERRDRSSSKSGSALLRDVHKEIPSSGVSGGITSLIDGSYEYYHYLHDGIDDNGWGCAYRSLQTIMSWYRLQQYSSINVPSHREIQQVLVEIGDKDPSFIGSREWIGAIELSFVLDKLLGASCKIINVRSGDELPEKCRELAIHFETQGTPVMIGGGVLAYTLLGVDYNEVSGDCAFLILDPHYTGGDDLKKIVNGGWCAWKKSVDSKGRSFFLKDKFYNLLLPQRPNMV
;
A
#
# COMPACT_ATOMS: atom_id res chain seq x y z
N MET A 1 -13.76 -59.56 -3.59
CA MET A 1 -13.19 -59.13 -2.30
C MET A 1 -11.74 -58.74 -2.57
N GLU A 2 -11.52 -57.52 -3.02
CA GLU A 2 -10.23 -56.85 -2.97
C GLU A 2 -10.48 -55.57 -2.17
N THR A 3 -9.87 -55.53 -1.00
CA THR A 3 -9.97 -54.46 -0.02
C THR A 3 -9.35 -53.20 -0.58
N ALA A 4 -10.18 -52.17 -0.82
CA ALA A 4 -9.74 -50.83 -1.09
C ALA A 4 -8.87 -50.33 0.08
N ALA A 5 -7.58 -50.13 -0.19
CA ALA A 5 -6.67 -49.49 0.74
C ALA A 5 -7.19 -48.07 1.02
N ALA A 6 -7.50 -47.80 2.29
CA ALA A 6 -7.77 -46.46 2.79
C ALA A 6 -6.56 -45.58 2.51
N GLY A 7 -6.68 -44.67 1.54
CA GLY A 7 -5.68 -43.64 1.31
C GLY A 7 -5.56 -42.78 2.57
N SER A 8 -4.36 -42.68 3.13
CA SER A 8 -4.08 -41.78 4.25
C SER A 8 -4.43 -40.35 3.84
N ARG A 9 -5.52 -39.79 4.37
CA ARG A 9 -5.81 -38.35 4.26
C ARG A 9 -4.63 -37.61 4.87
N ARG A 10 -3.98 -36.73 4.09
CA ARG A 10 -2.95 -35.83 4.63
C ARG A 10 -3.59 -34.95 5.71
N PRO A 11 -2.86 -34.62 6.79
CA PRO A 11 -3.36 -33.73 7.83
C PRO A 11 -3.80 -32.38 7.23
N THR A 12 -4.94 -31.85 7.67
CA THR A 12 -5.44 -30.54 7.25
C THR A 12 -4.57 -29.46 7.89
N ALA A 13 -3.78 -28.75 7.07
CA ALA A 13 -2.86 -27.71 7.52
C ALA A 13 -3.35 -26.30 7.15
N LEU A 14 -3.37 -25.38 8.10
CA LEU A 14 -3.64 -23.95 7.90
C LEU A 14 -2.36 -23.22 7.55
N ARG A 15 -2.28 -22.66 6.35
CA ARG A 15 -1.09 -21.93 5.90
C ARG A 15 -1.28 -20.43 6.06
N LEU A 16 -0.45 -19.81 6.90
CA LEU A 16 -0.46 -18.36 7.15
C LEU A 16 0.71 -17.70 6.44
N LEU A 17 0.40 -16.85 5.47
CA LEU A 17 1.37 -16.03 4.73
C LEU A 17 1.54 -14.64 5.36
N CYS A 18 0.64 -14.24 6.25
CA CYS A 18 0.73 -12.96 6.94
C CYS A 18 1.71 -13.00 8.13
N PRO A 19 2.27 -11.85 8.56
CA PRO A 19 3.16 -11.81 9.72
C PRO A 19 2.48 -12.30 11.00
N LYS A 20 3.23 -13.07 11.82
CA LYS A 20 2.75 -13.57 13.12
C LYS A 20 2.11 -12.47 13.99
N LYS A 21 2.74 -11.29 14.02
CA LYS A 21 2.24 -10.13 14.79
C LYS A 21 0.83 -9.73 14.34
N SER A 22 0.55 -9.66 13.04
CA SER A 22 -0.77 -9.25 12.52
C SER A 22 -1.92 -10.14 13.01
N VAL A 23 -1.64 -11.40 13.33
CA VAL A 23 -2.64 -12.37 13.84
C VAL A 23 -2.64 -12.43 15.37
N LEU A 24 -1.46 -12.44 15.99
CA LEU A 24 -1.29 -12.76 17.41
C LEU A 24 -1.13 -11.53 18.32
N SER A 25 -0.78 -10.36 17.78
CA SER A 25 -0.62 -9.14 18.59
C SER A 25 -1.96 -8.44 18.74
N SER A 26 -2.79 -8.89 19.68
CA SER A 26 -3.95 -8.13 20.15
C SER A 26 -4.00 -8.17 21.68
N PRO A 27 -3.88 -7.02 22.38
CA PRO A 27 -4.05 -6.98 23.83
C PRO A 27 -5.51 -7.18 24.25
N PHE A 28 -6.46 -7.11 23.31
CA PHE A 28 -7.89 -7.25 23.57
C PHE A 28 -8.51 -8.38 22.73
N PRO A 29 -9.57 -9.04 23.25
CA PRO A 29 -10.35 -9.98 22.47
C PRO A 29 -10.84 -9.36 21.17
N SER A 30 -10.60 -10.02 20.03
CA SER A 30 -10.98 -9.48 18.72
C SER A 30 -11.37 -10.58 17.74
N LEU A 31 -12.18 -10.22 16.74
CA LEU A 31 -12.51 -11.07 15.60
C LEU A 31 -11.71 -10.62 14.39
N LEU A 32 -10.99 -11.54 13.75
CA LEU A 32 -10.26 -11.32 12.51
C LEU A 32 -10.95 -12.04 11.35
N TRP A 33 -11.15 -11.35 10.25
CA TRP A 33 -11.54 -11.92 8.96
C TRP A 33 -10.30 -12.38 8.21
N LEU A 34 -10.23 -13.67 7.88
CA LEU A 34 -9.12 -14.28 7.17
C LEU A 34 -9.33 -14.11 5.67
N VAL A 35 -8.35 -13.52 5.00
CA VAL A 35 -8.38 -13.23 3.56
C VAL A 35 -7.44 -14.19 2.84
N GLY A 36 -7.91 -14.80 1.77
CA GLY A 36 -7.14 -15.68 0.90
C GLY A 36 -7.52 -15.50 -0.56
N SER A 37 -6.95 -16.31 -1.44
CA SER A 37 -7.32 -16.31 -2.87
C SER A 37 -7.57 -17.76 -3.31
N PRO A 38 -8.79 -18.31 -3.11
CA PRO A 38 -9.08 -19.73 -3.34
C PRO A 38 -8.91 -20.21 -4.78
N ARG A 39 -8.90 -19.27 -5.74
CA ARG A 39 -8.69 -19.56 -7.17
C ARG A 39 -7.23 -19.78 -7.55
N PHE A 40 -6.32 -19.36 -6.67
CA PHE A 40 -4.89 -19.29 -6.95
C PHE A 40 -4.07 -20.02 -5.88
N LEU A 41 -4.39 -19.79 -4.61
CA LEU A 41 -3.79 -20.46 -3.47
C LEU A 41 -4.54 -21.75 -3.16
N GLN A 42 -3.84 -22.68 -2.52
CA GLN A 42 -4.49 -23.87 -1.97
C GLN A 42 -5.59 -23.44 -0.97
N PRO A 43 -6.71 -24.19 -0.88
CA PRO A 43 -7.69 -23.98 0.17
C PRO A 43 -7.01 -23.91 1.54
N VAL A 44 -7.55 -23.14 2.48
CA VAL A 44 -6.96 -22.97 3.83
C VAL A 44 -5.62 -22.20 3.83
N THR A 45 -5.35 -21.38 2.81
CA THR A 45 -4.22 -20.44 2.80
C THR A 45 -4.68 -19.00 3.06
N VAL A 46 -4.11 -18.35 4.06
CA VAL A 46 -4.43 -16.97 4.48
C VAL A 46 -3.31 -16.02 4.07
N ALA A 47 -3.64 -15.06 3.22
CA ALA A 47 -2.75 -14.00 2.75
C ALA A 47 -2.73 -12.77 3.67
N ALA A 48 -3.87 -12.47 4.33
CA ALA A 48 -3.99 -11.36 5.26
C ALA A 48 -5.08 -11.63 6.31
N ALA A 49 -5.06 -10.87 7.41
CA ALA A 49 -6.09 -10.88 8.43
C ALA A 49 -6.60 -9.45 8.65
N LEU A 50 -7.91 -9.24 8.58
CA LEU A 50 -8.57 -7.95 8.76
C LEU A 50 -9.31 -7.93 10.10
N ARG A 51 -9.08 -6.94 10.96
CA ARG A 51 -9.84 -6.81 12.20
C ARG A 51 -11.28 -6.37 11.92
N CYS A 52 -12.22 -6.99 12.62
CA CYS A 52 -13.59 -6.51 12.71
C CYS A 52 -13.60 -5.23 13.57
N LEU A 53 -14.30 -4.18 13.12
CA LEU A 53 -14.33 -2.89 13.80
C LEU A 53 -15.70 -2.59 14.44
N ARG A 54 -16.79 -3.13 13.89
CA ARG A 54 -18.15 -2.82 14.35
C ARG A 54 -18.86 -4.01 14.95
N PHE A 55 -19.51 -3.78 16.10
CA PHE A 55 -20.25 -4.78 16.87
C PHE A 55 -21.64 -4.21 17.22
N LEU A 56 -22.66 -5.08 17.27
CA LEU A 56 -24.06 -4.71 17.49
C LEU A 56 -24.40 -4.45 18.96
N SER A 57 -23.61 -4.98 19.89
CA SER A 57 -23.81 -4.86 21.33
C SER A 57 -22.47 -4.72 22.07
N ASP A 58 -22.52 -4.36 23.35
CA ASP A 58 -21.36 -4.36 24.25
C ASP A 58 -20.84 -5.79 24.58
N ASP A 59 -21.43 -6.85 23.99
CA ASP A 59 -21.04 -8.26 24.19
C ASP A 59 -19.68 -8.65 23.55
N GLY A 60 -18.87 -7.65 23.20
CA GLY A 60 -17.51 -7.81 22.67
C GLY A 60 -17.49 -8.39 21.25
N PRO A 61 -16.40 -9.10 20.85
CA PRO A 61 -16.18 -9.51 19.46
C PRO A 61 -17.18 -10.55 18.93
N SER A 62 -18.10 -11.04 19.78
CA SER A 62 -19.03 -12.14 19.52
C SER A 62 -20.21 -11.76 18.62
N SER A 63 -20.52 -10.46 18.45
CA SER A 63 -21.71 -9.97 17.74
C SER A 63 -21.37 -8.90 16.69
N PRO A 64 -20.61 -9.25 15.62
CA PRO A 64 -20.20 -8.28 14.60
C PRO A 64 -21.40 -7.70 13.83
N ASP A 65 -21.32 -6.41 13.49
CA ASP A 65 -22.25 -5.72 12.60
C ASP A 65 -21.95 -6.12 11.14
N LEU A 66 -22.36 -7.34 10.79
CA LEU A 66 -22.07 -7.96 9.51
C LEU A 66 -22.51 -7.13 8.28
N PRO A 67 -23.66 -6.41 8.25
CA PRO A 67 -24.00 -5.55 7.11
C PRO A 67 -22.96 -4.45 6.87
N HIS A 68 -22.58 -3.72 7.91
CA HIS A 68 -21.61 -2.63 7.80
C HIS A 68 -20.20 -3.16 7.48
N GLU A 69 -19.79 -4.26 8.12
CA GLU A 69 -18.52 -4.92 7.82
C GLU A 69 -18.43 -5.38 6.36
N ALA A 70 -19.52 -5.96 5.82
CA ALA A 70 -19.56 -6.36 4.41
C ALA A 70 -19.40 -5.15 3.47
N ASP A 71 -19.99 -4.01 3.81
CA ASP A 71 -19.88 -2.80 2.98
C ASP A 71 -18.48 -2.21 2.99
N GLU A 72 -17.85 -2.12 4.16
CA GLU A 72 -16.48 -1.63 4.30
C GLU A 72 -15.49 -2.56 3.59
N ILE A 73 -15.61 -3.89 3.77
CA ILE A 73 -14.74 -4.88 3.13
C ILE A 73 -14.91 -4.89 1.61
N ARG A 74 -16.15 -4.72 1.11
CA ARG A 74 -16.43 -4.65 -0.34
C ARG A 74 -15.67 -3.53 -1.05
N GLY A 75 -15.55 -2.37 -0.39
CA GLY A 75 -14.78 -1.25 -0.95
C GLY A 75 -13.27 -1.42 -0.78
N LEU A 76 -12.85 -2.16 0.26
CA LEU A 76 -11.44 -2.30 0.65
C LEU A 76 -10.70 -3.41 -0.09
N LEU A 77 -11.32 -4.58 -0.20
CA LEU A 77 -10.69 -5.80 -0.70
C LEU A 77 -10.72 -5.85 -2.23
N VAL A 78 -9.57 -6.07 -2.86
CA VAL A 78 -9.52 -6.20 -4.33
C VAL A 78 -10.13 -7.52 -4.78
N ARG A 79 -10.84 -7.51 -5.92
CA ARG A 79 -11.36 -8.75 -6.52
C ARG A 79 -10.21 -9.70 -6.84
N GLY A 80 -10.43 -10.99 -6.59
CA GLY A 80 -9.39 -12.02 -6.64
C GLY A 80 -8.98 -12.54 -5.28
N PHE A 81 -9.18 -11.73 -4.24
CA PHE A 81 -9.17 -12.17 -2.86
C PHE A 81 -10.60 -12.37 -2.34
N ASP A 82 -10.74 -13.27 -1.37
CA ASP A 82 -12.00 -13.69 -0.78
C ASP A 82 -11.83 -13.84 0.75
N ILE A 83 -12.95 -13.78 1.48
CA ILE A 83 -13.00 -14.15 2.89
C ILE A 83 -13.00 -15.67 2.96
N VAL A 84 -11.88 -16.22 3.39
CA VAL A 84 -11.67 -17.68 3.52
C VAL A 84 -11.93 -18.18 4.94
N GLY A 85 -12.18 -17.28 5.90
CA GLY A 85 -12.43 -17.69 7.27
C GLY A 85 -12.53 -16.57 8.30
N GLY A 86 -12.67 -16.97 9.56
CA GLY A 86 -12.71 -16.09 10.73
C GLY A 86 -11.84 -16.65 11.86
N LEU A 87 -11.25 -15.76 12.66
CA LEU A 87 -10.39 -16.13 13.78
C LEU A 87 -10.69 -15.25 15.01
N PHE A 88 -11.07 -15.86 16.14
CA PHE A 88 -11.16 -15.18 17.42
C PHE A 88 -9.79 -15.14 18.11
N VAL A 89 -9.33 -13.96 18.50
CA VAL A 89 -8.12 -13.78 19.30
C VAL A 89 -8.52 -13.48 20.73
N GLY A 90 -7.92 -14.16 21.72
CA GLY A 90 -8.20 -13.93 23.14
C GLY A 90 -9.46 -14.65 23.66
N SER A 91 -9.77 -15.82 23.11
CA SER A 91 -10.94 -16.63 23.47
C SER A 91 -10.73 -17.42 24.78
N ALA A 92 -11.82 -17.62 25.55
CA ALA A 92 -11.84 -18.49 26.73
C ALA A 92 -12.41 -19.90 26.45
N ASN A 93 -13.14 -20.12 25.34
CA ASN A 93 -13.75 -21.40 24.99
C ASN A 93 -13.46 -21.80 23.53
N SER A 94 -12.36 -22.52 23.35
CA SER A 94 -11.74 -22.74 22.05
C SER A 94 -12.60 -23.46 20.98
N GLU A 95 -13.31 -24.54 21.32
CA GLU A 95 -14.10 -25.30 20.33
C GLU A 95 -15.36 -24.55 19.87
N SER A 96 -16.12 -23.98 20.82
CA SER A 96 -17.32 -23.20 20.51
C SER A 96 -16.98 -21.96 19.68
N ASP A 97 -15.85 -21.32 19.95
CA ASP A 97 -15.47 -20.08 19.27
C ASP A 97 -14.97 -20.33 17.85
N ALA A 98 -14.23 -21.41 17.60
CA ALA A 98 -13.81 -21.78 16.25
C ALA A 98 -15.02 -22.06 15.33
N GLY A 99 -16.02 -22.80 15.83
CA GLY A 99 -17.26 -23.07 15.08
C GLY A 99 -18.06 -21.79 14.82
N ARG A 100 -18.15 -20.89 15.80
CA ARG A 100 -18.82 -19.60 15.62
C ARG A 100 -18.09 -18.70 14.61
N ALA A 101 -16.76 -18.67 14.64
CA ALA A 101 -15.96 -17.91 13.69
C ALA A 101 -16.18 -18.37 12.25
N LEU A 102 -16.28 -19.69 12.04
CA LEU A 102 -16.60 -20.29 10.74
C LEU A 102 -17.95 -19.82 10.22
N GLU A 103 -18.99 -19.89 11.05
CA GLU A 103 -20.35 -19.49 10.69
C GLU A 103 -20.43 -17.98 10.37
N LEU A 104 -19.82 -17.13 11.20
CA LEU A 104 -19.78 -15.68 10.97
C LEU A 104 -19.05 -15.34 9.66
N ALA A 105 -17.93 -15.99 9.37
CA ALA A 105 -17.21 -15.80 8.11
C ALA A 105 -18.06 -16.23 6.91
N GLY A 106 -18.79 -17.35 7.01
CA GLY A 106 -19.73 -17.80 5.99
C GLY A 106 -20.84 -16.79 5.71
N GLN A 107 -21.43 -16.21 6.76
CA GLN A 107 -22.47 -15.18 6.64
C GLN A 107 -21.93 -13.88 6.03
N LEU A 108 -20.73 -13.45 6.45
CA LEU A 108 -20.07 -12.27 5.89
C LEU A 108 -19.81 -12.46 4.39
N ARG A 109 -19.25 -13.62 4.00
CA ARG A 109 -18.98 -13.95 2.60
C ARG A 109 -20.27 -13.97 1.77
N GLN A 110 -21.33 -14.60 2.28
CA GLN A 110 -22.63 -14.62 1.59
C GLN A 110 -23.16 -13.20 1.33
N ARG A 111 -22.93 -12.26 2.24
CA ARG A 111 -23.31 -10.86 2.04
C ARG A 111 -22.40 -10.11 1.07
N LEU A 112 -21.12 -10.45 1.02
CA LEU A 112 -20.16 -9.84 0.10
C LEU A 112 -20.45 -10.24 -1.35
N PHE A 113 -20.68 -11.54 -1.61
CA PHE A 113 -20.70 -12.12 -2.95
C PHE A 113 -22.06 -12.68 -3.38
N GLY A 114 -23.08 -12.69 -2.50
CA GLY A 114 -24.42 -13.21 -2.78
C GLY A 114 -24.56 -14.73 -2.65
N GLU A 115 -23.46 -15.47 -2.51
CA GLU A 115 -23.43 -16.93 -2.42
C GLU A 115 -22.61 -17.42 -1.23
N ARG A 116 -22.97 -18.58 -0.67
CA ARG A 116 -22.13 -19.27 0.33
C ARG A 116 -20.82 -19.75 -0.33
N ALA A 117 -19.79 -20.01 0.49
CA ALA A 117 -18.50 -20.45 -0.03
C ALA A 117 -18.63 -21.74 -0.84
N SER A 118 -18.04 -21.73 -2.05
CA SER A 118 -17.88 -22.89 -2.92
C SER A 118 -16.57 -23.65 -2.65
N HIS A 119 -15.83 -23.23 -1.63
CA HIS A 119 -14.52 -23.75 -1.23
C HIS A 119 -14.48 -23.91 0.29
N GLY A 120 -13.52 -24.67 0.79
CA GLY A 120 -13.40 -24.89 2.24
C GLY A 120 -13.06 -23.60 2.98
N MET A 121 -13.79 -23.31 4.05
CA MET A 121 -13.60 -22.14 4.91
C MET A 121 -12.99 -22.53 6.25
N VAL A 122 -12.35 -21.57 6.91
CA VAL A 122 -11.66 -21.77 8.18
C VAL A 122 -12.35 -21.00 9.30
N GLY A 123 -12.62 -21.64 10.43
CA GLY A 123 -12.98 -20.96 11.67
C GLY A 123 -11.99 -21.33 12.74
N GLY A 124 -11.42 -20.36 13.43
CA GLY A 124 -10.45 -20.67 14.48
C GLY A 124 -10.53 -19.76 15.69
N CYS A 125 -9.74 -20.13 16.68
CA CYS A 125 -9.49 -19.33 17.87
C CYS A 125 -8.00 -19.39 18.24
N VAL A 126 -7.53 -18.33 18.89
CA VAL A 126 -6.19 -18.23 19.45
C VAL A 126 -6.30 -18.31 20.96
N ASP A 127 -5.61 -19.27 21.54
CA ASP A 127 -5.49 -19.41 22.99
C ASP A 127 -4.72 -18.21 23.57
N ALA A 128 -5.33 -17.50 24.51
CA ALA A 128 -4.76 -16.29 25.10
C ALA A 128 -3.48 -16.56 25.92
N SER A 129 -3.30 -17.78 26.42
CA SER A 129 -2.22 -18.17 27.32
C SER A 129 -1.03 -18.80 26.58
N THR A 130 -1.28 -19.60 25.54
CA THR A 130 -0.22 -20.27 24.78
C THR A 130 0.08 -19.60 23.44
N GLY A 131 -0.87 -18.83 22.90
CA GLY A 131 -0.78 -18.28 21.54
C GLY A 131 -1.02 -19.32 20.44
N ASP A 132 -1.41 -20.54 20.81
CA ASP A 132 -1.70 -21.61 19.86
C ASP A 132 -3.02 -21.36 19.13
N ILE A 133 -3.03 -21.66 17.83
CA ILE A 133 -4.20 -21.50 16.98
C ILE A 133 -4.88 -22.86 16.83
N ARG A 134 -6.13 -22.96 17.28
CA ARG A 134 -7.02 -24.10 16.99
C ARG A 134 -7.99 -23.70 15.89
N PHE A 135 -8.24 -24.58 14.95
CA PHE A 135 -9.09 -24.26 13.81
C PHE A 135 -9.87 -25.46 13.30
N LEU A 136 -11.02 -25.14 12.70
CA LEU A 136 -11.94 -26.03 12.02
C LEU A 136 -11.96 -25.64 10.55
N VAL A 137 -12.06 -26.63 9.67
CA VAL A 137 -12.17 -26.43 8.22
C VAL A 137 -13.46 -27.05 7.73
N SER A 138 -14.28 -26.28 7.01
CA SER A 138 -15.41 -26.83 6.28
C SER A 138 -14.94 -27.46 4.96
N GLU A 139 -15.45 -28.64 4.61
CA GLU A 139 -15.23 -29.20 3.28
C GLU A 139 -16.10 -28.50 2.21
N SER A 140 -15.79 -28.71 0.93
CA SER A 140 -16.30 -27.94 -0.24
C SER A 140 -17.82 -27.92 -0.47
N ASN A 141 -18.63 -28.50 0.42
CA ASN A 141 -20.10 -28.43 0.40
C ASN A 141 -20.71 -27.99 1.76
N GLY A 142 -19.90 -27.61 2.75
CA GLY A 142 -20.36 -27.16 4.07
C GLY A 142 -20.94 -28.24 4.99
N SER A 143 -21.06 -29.49 4.54
CA SER A 143 -21.71 -30.58 5.29
C SER A 143 -20.80 -31.29 6.30
N GLU A 144 -19.49 -31.27 6.09
CA GLU A 144 -18.50 -31.88 6.99
C GLU A 144 -17.51 -30.80 7.48
N VAL A 145 -17.24 -30.79 8.79
CA VAL A 145 -16.28 -29.92 9.44
C VAL A 145 -15.22 -30.79 10.09
N VAL A 146 -13.95 -30.52 9.77
CA VAL A 146 -12.81 -31.30 10.26
C VAL A 146 -11.91 -30.41 11.10
N GLU A 147 -11.41 -30.93 12.21
CA GLU A 147 -10.43 -30.23 13.04
C GLU A 147 -9.05 -30.22 12.36
N GLY A 148 -8.45 -29.04 12.33
CA GLY A 148 -7.11 -28.81 11.80
C GLY A 148 -6.03 -29.43 12.66
N GLN A 149 -4.97 -29.96 12.04
CA GLN A 149 -3.90 -30.65 12.76
C GLN A 149 -2.58 -29.87 12.79
N GLU A 150 -2.39 -28.90 11.89
CA GLU A 150 -1.11 -28.20 11.74
C GLU A 150 -1.30 -26.74 11.30
N VAL A 151 -0.47 -25.83 11.82
CA VAL A 151 -0.42 -24.42 11.42
C VAL A 151 0.97 -24.12 10.88
N LEU A 152 1.04 -23.78 9.59
CA LEU A 152 2.28 -23.54 8.86
C LEU A 152 2.44 -22.05 8.58
N TRP A 153 3.55 -21.48 9.02
CA TRP A 153 3.92 -20.10 8.69
C TRP A 153 4.79 -20.09 7.44
N GLY A 154 4.48 -19.22 6.46
CA GLY A 154 5.28 -19.11 5.24
C GLY A 154 6.63 -18.44 5.50
N ASP A 155 7.72 -19.05 5.00
CA ASP A 155 9.08 -18.51 5.13
C ASP A 155 9.35 -17.31 4.19
N GLU A 156 8.80 -17.32 2.97
CA GLU A 156 8.85 -16.21 1.99
C GLU A 156 7.48 -15.94 1.34
N PRO A 157 6.52 -15.40 2.10
CA PRO A 157 5.13 -15.37 1.68
C PRO A 157 4.87 -14.45 0.47
N GLY A 158 5.58 -13.33 0.36
CA GLY A 158 5.43 -12.38 -0.75
C GLY A 158 5.84 -12.96 -2.10
N ARG A 159 6.88 -13.78 -2.14
CA ARG A 159 7.38 -14.43 -3.37
C ARG A 159 6.32 -15.33 -4.02
N SER A 160 5.63 -16.12 -3.19
CA SER A 160 4.64 -17.08 -3.67
C SER A 160 3.42 -16.45 -4.35
N LEU A 161 2.96 -15.30 -3.85
CA LEU A 161 1.88 -14.53 -4.45
C LEU A 161 2.36 -13.98 -5.81
N LEU A 162 3.51 -13.34 -5.84
CA LEU A 162 3.95 -12.53 -7.00
C LEU A 162 4.51 -13.32 -8.17
N GLU A 163 5.18 -14.44 -7.89
CA GLU A 163 5.71 -15.32 -8.94
C GLU A 163 4.61 -15.99 -9.76
N LYS A 164 3.36 -16.00 -9.27
CA LYS A 164 2.24 -16.68 -9.92
C LYS A 164 1.01 -15.80 -10.17
N GLY A 165 0.97 -14.61 -9.57
CA GLY A 165 -0.12 -13.66 -9.72
C GLY A 165 0.17 -12.51 -10.66
N CYS A 166 -0.88 -11.80 -11.05
CA CYS A 166 -0.80 -10.55 -11.79
C CYS A 166 -1.92 -9.60 -11.40
N LEU A 167 -1.68 -8.31 -11.64
CA LEU A 167 -2.64 -7.24 -11.42
C LEU A 167 -3.38 -6.91 -12.72
N LEU A 168 -4.68 -6.64 -12.62
CA LEU A 168 -5.46 -6.02 -13.68
C LEU A 168 -6.04 -4.71 -13.15
N ARG A 169 -5.97 -3.65 -13.94
CA ARG A 169 -6.50 -2.34 -13.60
C ARG A 169 -7.54 -1.91 -14.62
N CYS A 170 -8.66 -1.36 -14.14
CA CYS A 170 -9.69 -0.80 -15.01
C CYS A 170 -10.10 0.58 -14.49
N GLU A 171 -9.85 1.61 -15.29
CA GLU A 171 -10.33 2.97 -15.05
C GLU A 171 -11.58 3.23 -15.90
N LEU A 172 -12.62 3.79 -15.30
CA LEU A 172 -13.86 4.13 -15.98
C LEU A 172 -14.46 5.42 -15.44
N GLN A 173 -14.55 6.44 -16.28
CA GLN A 173 -15.23 7.68 -15.96
C GLN A 173 -16.68 7.62 -16.45
N LEU A 174 -17.63 7.92 -15.56
CA LEU A 174 -19.05 7.89 -15.83
C LEU A 174 -19.69 9.24 -15.55
N GLN A 175 -20.58 9.66 -16.45
CA GLN A 175 -21.47 10.79 -16.26
C GLN A 175 -22.90 10.27 -16.25
N LEU A 176 -23.49 10.15 -15.07
CA LEU A 176 -24.80 9.54 -14.89
C LEU A 176 -25.88 10.63 -14.76
N PRO A 177 -26.83 10.74 -15.71
CA PRO A 177 -27.90 11.72 -15.63
C PRO A 177 -28.97 11.26 -14.63
N LEU A 178 -29.17 12.03 -13.57
CA LEU A 178 -30.24 11.85 -12.59
C LEU A 178 -31.30 12.94 -12.77
N TYR A 179 -32.51 12.54 -13.16
CA TYR A 179 -33.65 13.44 -13.31
C TYR A 179 -34.41 13.52 -11.98
N LEU A 180 -34.58 14.74 -11.48
CA LEU A 180 -35.18 15.06 -10.19
C LEU A 180 -36.49 15.85 -10.39
N PRO A 181 -37.66 15.23 -10.24
CA PRO A 181 -38.95 15.92 -10.23
C PRO A 181 -39.03 16.94 -9.08
N SER A 182 -39.73 18.06 -9.30
CA SER A 182 -39.78 19.17 -8.34
C SER A 182 -40.48 18.84 -7.01
N ASP A 183 -41.37 17.84 -6.98
CA ASP A 183 -42.18 17.46 -5.82
C ASP A 183 -41.77 16.11 -5.19
N GLU A 184 -40.62 15.53 -5.56
CA GLU A 184 -40.22 14.20 -5.10
C GLU A 184 -39.52 14.22 -3.74
N ALA A 185 -39.96 13.36 -2.82
CA ALA A 185 -39.32 13.19 -1.52
C ALA A 185 -37.92 12.56 -1.65
N MET A 186 -37.06 12.80 -0.65
CA MET A 186 -35.69 12.25 -0.60
C MET A 186 -35.63 10.74 -0.84
N SER A 187 -36.55 9.97 -0.25
CA SER A 187 -36.61 8.52 -0.44
C SER A 187 -36.85 8.10 -1.90
N GLY A 188 -37.63 8.89 -2.65
CA GLY A 188 -37.83 8.67 -4.09
C GLY A 188 -36.58 8.96 -4.90
N ILE A 189 -35.87 10.03 -4.54
CA ILE A 189 -34.60 10.41 -5.17
C ILE A 189 -33.53 9.32 -4.94
N GLU A 190 -33.42 8.80 -3.72
CA GLU A 190 -32.51 7.71 -3.36
C GLU A 190 -32.81 6.41 -4.13
N ALA A 191 -34.10 6.09 -4.28
CA ALA A 191 -34.54 4.93 -5.05
C ALA A 191 -34.19 5.07 -6.54
N ARG A 192 -34.39 6.26 -7.14
CA ARG A 192 -33.99 6.54 -8.53
C ARG A 192 -32.49 6.44 -8.72
N PHE A 193 -31.72 7.01 -7.81
CA PHE A 193 -30.27 6.94 -7.89
C PHE A 193 -29.77 5.49 -7.73
N SER A 194 -30.38 4.71 -6.84
CA SER A 194 -30.11 3.26 -6.71
C SER A 194 -30.41 2.50 -7.99
N SER A 195 -31.57 2.73 -8.59
CA SER A 195 -31.96 2.10 -9.86
C SER A 195 -31.02 2.49 -11.01
N LEU A 196 -30.57 3.74 -11.06
CA LEU A 196 -29.59 4.21 -12.06
C LEU A 196 -28.24 3.50 -11.92
N ILE A 197 -27.74 3.34 -10.68
CA ILE A 197 -26.50 2.62 -10.40
C ILE A 197 -26.62 1.13 -10.73
N GLU A 198 -27.73 0.49 -10.34
CA GLU A 198 -27.99 -0.93 -10.63
C GLU A 198 -28.12 -1.18 -12.14
N SER A 199 -28.83 -0.32 -12.86
CA SER A 199 -28.92 -0.39 -14.33
C SER A 199 -27.56 -0.20 -14.99
N THR A 200 -26.75 0.74 -14.48
CA THR A 200 -25.37 0.96 -14.98
C THR A 200 -24.51 -0.27 -14.76
N ALA A 201 -24.57 -0.89 -13.58
CA ALA A 201 -23.84 -2.11 -13.26
C ALA A 201 -24.29 -3.31 -14.13
N ALA A 202 -25.60 -3.46 -14.37
CA ALA A 202 -26.12 -4.49 -15.26
C ALA A 202 -25.67 -4.29 -16.72
N ASN A 203 -25.61 -3.04 -17.18
CA ASN A 203 -25.16 -2.70 -18.52
C ASN A 203 -23.68 -3.00 -18.77
N LEU A 204 -22.86 -3.23 -17.73
CA LEU A 204 -21.46 -3.65 -17.89
C LEU A 204 -21.34 -4.95 -18.69
N ARG A 205 -22.31 -5.86 -18.59
CA ARG A 205 -22.37 -7.09 -19.41
C ARG A 205 -23.09 -6.92 -20.75
N GLY A 206 -23.50 -5.69 -21.07
CA GLY A 206 -24.31 -5.40 -22.24
C GLY A 206 -23.58 -5.67 -23.57
N PRO A 207 -24.32 -6.01 -24.64
CA PRO A 207 -23.74 -6.28 -25.96
C PRO A 207 -23.06 -5.07 -26.61
N HIS A 208 -23.37 -3.86 -26.12
CA HIS A 208 -22.81 -2.60 -26.62
C HIS A 208 -21.54 -2.18 -25.88
N LEU A 209 -21.02 -3.00 -24.96
CA LEU A 209 -19.74 -2.75 -24.32
C LEU A 209 -18.67 -3.71 -24.82
N SER A 210 -17.44 -3.22 -24.87
CA SER A 210 -16.26 -4.01 -25.20
C SER A 210 -15.12 -3.61 -24.29
N TYR A 211 -14.24 -4.56 -24.00
CA TYR A 211 -13.12 -4.41 -23.08
C TYR A 211 -11.84 -4.56 -23.90
N LEU A 212 -11.10 -3.47 -24.05
CA LEU A 212 -9.76 -3.49 -24.60
C LEU A 212 -8.79 -3.85 -23.48
N VAL A 213 -8.04 -4.93 -23.67
CA VAL A 213 -7.03 -5.41 -22.73
C VAL A 213 -5.66 -5.20 -23.32
N GLU A 214 -4.77 -4.58 -22.56
CA GLU A 214 -3.42 -4.21 -22.96
C GLU A 214 -2.41 -4.56 -21.86
N GLY A 215 -1.22 -5.02 -22.24
CA GLY A 215 -0.12 -5.23 -21.28
C GLY A 215 0.40 -3.92 -20.68
N PRO A 216 1.14 -3.98 -19.55
CA PRO A 216 1.76 -2.82 -18.95
C PRO A 216 2.71 -2.14 -19.94
N THR A 217 2.72 -0.81 -19.95
CA THR A 217 3.55 0.02 -20.83
C THR A 217 5.00 0.08 -20.34
N ALA A 218 5.72 -1.05 -20.39
CA ALA A 218 7.14 -1.11 -20.05
C ALA A 218 8.01 -1.06 -21.32
N THR A 219 8.59 0.13 -21.58
CA THR A 219 9.62 0.44 -22.59
C THR A 219 9.25 0.26 -24.07
N CYS A 220 9.72 1.18 -24.90
CA CYS A 220 9.30 1.42 -26.29
C CYS A 220 9.64 0.30 -27.31
N ASP A 221 10.14 -0.86 -26.86
CA ASP A 221 10.80 -1.87 -27.70
C ASP A 221 10.16 -3.27 -27.69
N GLU A 222 9.09 -3.53 -26.92
CA GLU A 222 8.41 -4.84 -26.94
C GLU A 222 7.02 -4.76 -27.61
N SER A 223 6.69 -5.77 -28.42
CA SER A 223 5.39 -5.87 -29.09
C SER A 223 4.26 -6.02 -28.06
N HIS A 224 3.46 -4.97 -27.86
CA HIS A 224 2.33 -5.00 -26.94
C HIS A 224 1.24 -5.97 -27.45
N HIS A 225 0.94 -6.99 -26.66
CA HIS A 225 -0.22 -7.85 -26.90
C HIS A 225 -1.48 -7.08 -26.49
N SER A 226 -2.47 -7.00 -27.39
CA SER A 226 -3.75 -6.34 -27.14
C SER A 226 -4.90 -7.20 -27.63
N VAL A 227 -5.98 -7.30 -26.86
CA VAL A 227 -7.19 -8.07 -27.21
C VAL A 227 -8.43 -7.25 -26.92
N ILE A 228 -9.46 -7.38 -27.77
CA ILE A 228 -10.79 -6.80 -27.52
C ILE A 228 -11.75 -7.93 -27.18
N LEU A 229 -12.42 -7.81 -26.04
CA LEU A 229 -13.47 -8.73 -25.58
C LEU A 229 -14.83 -8.04 -25.69
N HIS A 230 -15.86 -8.74 -26.17
CA HIS A 230 -17.21 -8.20 -26.27
C HIS A 230 -18.07 -8.64 -25.08
N GLY A 231 -18.83 -7.72 -24.48
CA GLY A 231 -19.58 -7.96 -23.25
C GLY A 231 -20.53 -9.17 -23.32
N ASN A 232 -21.23 -9.35 -24.44
CA ASN A 232 -22.16 -10.46 -24.66
C ASN A 232 -21.51 -11.86 -24.70
N ASN A 233 -20.20 -11.94 -24.96
CA ASN A 233 -19.48 -13.22 -24.98
C ASN A 233 -18.99 -13.61 -23.56
N LEU A 234 -19.02 -12.67 -22.61
CA LEU A 234 -18.53 -12.88 -21.24
C LEU A 234 -19.54 -13.59 -20.33
N ASP A 235 -20.82 -13.67 -20.72
CA ASP A 235 -21.88 -14.37 -19.98
C ASP A 235 -21.77 -15.91 -20.07
N SER A 236 -21.07 -16.41 -21.09
CA SER A 236 -21.05 -17.84 -21.45
C SER A 236 -19.91 -18.65 -20.82
N VAL A 237 -19.10 -18.04 -19.94
CA VAL A 237 -17.92 -18.67 -19.35
C VAL A 237 -18.31 -19.43 -18.07
N SER A 238 -19.10 -20.50 -18.23
CA SER A 238 -19.19 -21.53 -17.19
C SER A 238 -17.90 -22.37 -17.24
N GLN A 239 -17.29 -22.58 -16.06
CA GLN A 239 -16.01 -23.25 -15.84
C GLN A 239 -15.73 -24.37 -16.85
N PRO A 240 -14.59 -24.37 -17.58
CA PRO A 240 -14.19 -25.58 -18.28
C PRO A 240 -13.93 -26.66 -17.22
N PRO A 241 -14.43 -27.89 -17.40
CA PRO A 241 -14.06 -28.99 -16.53
C PRO A 241 -12.54 -29.17 -16.61
N ILE A 242 -11.91 -29.42 -15.47
CA ILE A 242 -10.52 -29.87 -15.36
C ILE A 242 -10.46 -31.26 -16.01
N ASN A 243 -10.40 -31.30 -17.34
CA ASN A 243 -10.21 -32.53 -18.08
C ASN A 243 -9.39 -32.21 -19.35
N PRO A 244 -8.10 -32.62 -19.42
CA PRO A 244 -7.19 -32.22 -20.48
C PRO A 244 -7.45 -32.89 -21.84
N ASN A 245 -8.59 -33.58 -22.04
CA ASN A 245 -8.84 -34.41 -23.20
C ASN A 245 -10.26 -34.23 -23.78
N THR A 246 -10.58 -33.05 -24.32
CA THR A 246 -11.66 -32.94 -25.32
C THR A 246 -11.31 -31.90 -26.37
N ASN A 247 -10.67 -32.36 -27.45
CA ASN A 247 -10.46 -31.63 -28.70
C ASN A 247 -11.80 -31.34 -29.40
N LYS A 248 -12.37 -30.13 -29.24
CA LYS A 248 -13.26 -29.51 -30.23
C LYS A 248 -13.04 -27.99 -30.26
N HIS A 249 -12.45 -27.51 -31.36
CA HIS A 249 -12.35 -26.12 -31.81
C HIS A 249 -12.00 -25.06 -30.76
N SER A 250 -10.76 -25.03 -30.27
CA SER A 250 -10.31 -23.94 -29.40
C SER A 250 -9.87 -22.73 -30.24
N ALA A 251 -10.62 -21.62 -30.12
CA ALA A 251 -9.99 -20.31 -30.24
C ALA A 251 -8.78 -20.29 -29.28
N LYS A 252 -7.65 -19.74 -29.71
CA LYS A 252 -6.42 -19.68 -28.92
C LYS A 252 -6.75 -18.99 -27.57
N ILE A 253 -6.79 -19.76 -26.48
CA ILE A 253 -7.11 -19.23 -25.14
C ILE A 253 -5.97 -18.30 -24.76
N VAL A 254 -6.26 -17.00 -24.66
CA VAL A 254 -5.28 -15.99 -24.24
C VAL A 254 -5.32 -15.90 -22.71
N SER A 255 -4.19 -16.17 -22.08
CA SER A 255 -4.01 -16.11 -20.63
C SER A 255 -3.54 -14.72 -20.19
N CYS A 256 -3.64 -14.44 -18.90
CA CYS A 256 -3.09 -13.18 -18.35
C CYS A 256 -1.55 -13.10 -18.53
N SER A 257 -0.86 -14.24 -18.54
CA SER A 257 0.59 -14.32 -18.74
C SER A 257 1.05 -13.76 -20.09
N ASP A 258 0.21 -13.85 -21.13
CA ASP A 258 0.53 -13.41 -22.49
C ASP A 258 0.68 -11.88 -22.63
N PHE A 259 0.20 -11.13 -21.63
CA PHE A 259 0.27 -9.66 -21.61
C PHE A 259 1.46 -9.12 -20.80
N LEU A 260 2.17 -9.97 -20.06
CA LEU A 260 3.16 -9.52 -19.07
C LEU A 260 4.59 -9.76 -19.58
N PRO A 261 5.55 -8.89 -19.23
CA PRO A 261 6.93 -9.03 -19.69
C PRO A 261 7.60 -10.27 -19.10
N THR A 262 8.57 -10.83 -19.82
CA THR A 262 9.30 -12.05 -19.42
C THR A 262 10.20 -11.86 -18.20
N LYS A 263 10.61 -10.63 -17.89
CA LYS A 263 11.34 -10.27 -16.67
C LYS A 263 10.47 -9.36 -15.81
N ARG A 264 10.22 -9.78 -14.56
CA ARG A 264 9.51 -8.96 -13.58
C ARG A 264 10.47 -8.38 -12.56
N HIS A 265 10.20 -7.14 -12.18
CA HIS A 265 10.92 -6.46 -11.11
C HIS A 265 10.43 -6.95 -9.73
N ASP A 266 11.34 -6.89 -8.76
CA ASP A 266 11.19 -7.43 -7.42
C ASP A 266 10.10 -6.71 -6.60
N LEU A 267 9.65 -7.33 -5.51
CA LEU A 267 8.64 -6.82 -4.55
C LEU A 267 8.78 -5.34 -4.17
N SER A 268 10.02 -4.90 -4.04
CA SER A 268 10.40 -3.55 -3.67
C SER A 268 10.01 -2.50 -4.72
N SER A 269 9.90 -2.90 -5.99
CA SER A 269 9.58 -2.02 -7.12
C SER A 269 8.08 -1.77 -7.33
N ILE A 270 7.21 -2.69 -6.87
CA ILE A 270 5.74 -2.55 -7.00
C ILE A 270 5.24 -1.28 -6.31
N ARG A 271 5.91 -0.85 -5.23
CA ARG A 271 5.56 0.37 -4.50
C ARG A 271 5.78 1.66 -5.30
N GLU A 272 6.70 1.63 -6.25
CA GLU A 272 7.07 2.82 -7.04
C GLU A 272 6.50 2.78 -8.46
N ASN A 273 6.17 1.60 -8.99
CA ASN A 273 5.45 1.41 -10.25
C ASN A 273 4.90 -0.04 -10.34
N ALA A 274 3.59 -0.21 -10.26
CA ALA A 274 2.97 -1.53 -10.36
C ALA A 274 2.68 -1.90 -11.82
N ASP A 275 3.31 -2.98 -12.30
CA ASP A 275 2.96 -3.57 -13.61
C ASP A 275 1.57 -4.20 -13.52
N ALA A 276 0.59 -3.58 -14.19
CA ALA A 276 -0.79 -4.07 -14.27
C ALA A 276 -1.23 -4.18 -15.73
N ILE A 277 -2.02 -5.23 -16.02
CA ILE A 277 -2.74 -5.36 -17.29
C ILE A 277 -3.82 -4.27 -17.30
N GLN A 278 -3.76 -3.36 -18.28
CA GLN A 278 -4.70 -2.27 -18.40
C GLN A 278 -5.96 -2.75 -19.13
N ILE A 279 -7.12 -2.42 -18.58
CA ILE A 279 -8.42 -2.72 -19.16
C ILE A 279 -9.17 -1.42 -19.36
N THR A 280 -9.53 -1.17 -20.62
CA THR A 280 -10.28 0.03 -21.03
C THR A 280 -11.67 -0.39 -21.48
N VAL A 281 -12.70 0.18 -20.86
CA VAL A 281 -14.09 -0.05 -21.25
C VAL A 281 -14.47 0.86 -22.41
N LEU A 282 -14.90 0.27 -23.51
CA LEU A 282 -15.29 0.93 -24.74
C LEU A 282 -16.78 0.75 -25.02
N SER A 283 -17.42 1.79 -25.54
CA SER A 283 -18.79 1.70 -26.05
C SER A 283 -18.78 1.32 -27.53
N ASN A 284 -19.27 0.12 -27.83
CA ASN A 284 -19.43 -0.39 -29.19
C ASN A 284 -20.81 -0.02 -29.75
N GLN A 285 -20.92 1.22 -30.24
CA GLN A 285 -22.13 1.73 -30.90
C GLN A 285 -22.35 1.16 -32.32
N SER A 286 -21.38 0.41 -32.85
CA SER A 286 -21.43 -0.19 -34.19
C SER A 286 -21.97 -1.63 -34.23
N PHE A 287 -22.21 -2.24 -33.06
CA PHE A 287 -22.65 -3.64 -32.96
C PHE A 287 -24.11 -3.81 -33.44
N ASN A 288 -24.34 -4.75 -34.36
CA ASN A 288 -25.67 -5.07 -34.93
C ASN A 288 -26.40 -3.90 -35.62
N ILE A 289 -25.68 -3.05 -36.34
CA ILE A 289 -26.30 -2.15 -37.32
C ILE A 289 -26.80 -2.99 -38.50
N SER A 290 -28.11 -3.28 -38.52
CA SER A 290 -28.77 -3.62 -39.79
C SER A 290 -28.50 -2.48 -40.78
N LYS A 291 -28.29 -2.76 -42.08
CA LYS A 291 -27.94 -1.78 -43.13
C LYS A 291 -28.84 -0.52 -43.22
N ALA A 292 -29.92 -0.43 -42.44
CA ALA A 292 -30.85 0.68 -42.37
C ALA A 292 -30.52 1.78 -41.32
N SER A 293 -29.59 1.57 -40.37
CA SER A 293 -29.30 2.56 -39.32
C SER A 293 -27.82 2.98 -39.29
N SER A 294 -27.46 3.90 -40.18
CA SER A 294 -26.19 4.64 -40.17
C SER A 294 -25.85 5.17 -38.75
N PRO A 295 -24.57 5.34 -38.37
CA PRO A 295 -24.16 5.92 -37.08
C PRO A 295 -24.49 7.41 -37.03
N VAL A 296 -25.79 7.71 -36.91
CA VAL A 296 -26.30 9.07 -36.78
C VAL A 296 -26.43 9.37 -35.28
N PRO A 297 -26.04 10.57 -34.81
CA PRO A 297 -26.33 11.00 -33.44
C PRO A 297 -27.80 10.77 -33.11
N VAL A 298 -28.07 9.93 -32.11
CA VAL A 298 -29.44 9.61 -31.69
C VAL A 298 -29.84 10.58 -30.59
N LEU A 299 -30.82 11.45 -30.88
CA LEU A 299 -31.49 12.22 -29.85
C LEU A 299 -32.56 11.33 -29.19
N LYS A 300 -32.37 10.99 -27.92
CA LYS A 300 -33.40 10.31 -27.12
C LYS A 300 -34.20 11.35 -26.34
N TYR A 301 -35.50 11.41 -26.60
CA TYR A 301 -36.44 12.24 -25.85
C TYR A 301 -37.11 11.40 -24.76
N PHE A 302 -37.03 11.86 -23.52
CA PHE A 302 -37.69 11.23 -22.37
C PHE A 302 -38.73 12.23 -21.82
N PRO A 303 -40.04 12.04 -22.06
CA PRO A 303 -41.06 12.93 -21.52
C PRO A 303 -41.10 12.83 -19.99
N ALA A 304 -40.90 13.97 -19.32
CA ALA A 304 -41.03 14.07 -17.86
C ALA A 304 -42.50 14.37 -17.50
N PRO A 305 -43.15 13.59 -16.62
CA PRO A 305 -44.55 13.80 -16.23
C PRO A 305 -44.78 15.05 -15.37
N ALA A 306 -43.71 15.62 -14.80
CA ALA A 306 -43.71 16.84 -14.01
C ALA A 306 -42.43 17.65 -14.32
N PRO A 307 -42.38 18.95 -13.97
CA PRO A 307 -41.14 19.73 -14.07
C PRO A 307 -40.00 19.04 -13.32
N ALA A 308 -38.92 18.73 -14.02
CA ALA A 308 -37.77 18.03 -13.49
C ALA A 308 -36.49 18.81 -13.75
N SER A 309 -35.57 18.77 -12.78
CA SER A 309 -34.20 19.25 -12.94
C SER A 309 -33.28 18.07 -13.29
N LEU A 310 -32.25 18.33 -14.09
CA LEU A 310 -31.22 17.34 -14.41
C LEU A 310 -29.99 17.60 -13.55
N LYS A 311 -29.54 16.56 -12.85
CA LYS A 311 -28.26 16.53 -12.15
C LYS A 311 -27.36 15.47 -12.76
N VAL A 312 -26.17 15.84 -13.19
CA VAL A 312 -25.17 14.91 -13.74
C VAL A 312 -24.23 14.48 -12.62
N ILE A 313 -24.21 13.19 -12.32
CA ILE A 313 -23.34 12.60 -11.29
C ILE A 313 -22.08 12.11 -11.98
N ASN A 314 -20.95 12.76 -11.68
CA ASN A 314 -19.65 12.32 -12.15
C ASN A 314 -19.07 11.26 -11.20
N LEU A 315 -18.75 10.07 -11.73
CA LEU A 315 -18.08 9.00 -10.99
C LEU A 315 -16.78 8.64 -11.69
N LYS A 316 -15.67 8.64 -10.94
CA LYS A 316 -14.40 8.07 -11.37
C LYS A 316 -14.27 6.70 -10.71
N LEU A 317 -14.42 5.65 -11.49
CA LEU A 317 -14.09 4.29 -11.08
C LEU A 317 -12.63 3.99 -11.43
N ASP A 318 -11.94 3.36 -10.51
CA ASP A 318 -10.58 2.83 -10.68
C ASP A 318 -10.50 1.58 -9.80
N ILE A 319 -10.51 0.42 -10.44
CA ILE A 319 -10.47 -0.86 -9.75
C ILE A 319 -9.16 -1.56 -10.04
N LEU A 320 -8.64 -2.21 -9.01
CA LEU A 320 -7.55 -3.15 -9.11
C LEU A 320 -8.11 -4.56 -8.83
N CYS A 321 -7.67 -5.53 -9.62
CA CYS A 321 -7.98 -6.94 -9.45
C CYS A 321 -6.67 -7.73 -9.38
N TYR A 322 -6.72 -8.87 -8.70
CA TYR A 322 -5.61 -9.80 -8.59
C TYR A 322 -6.02 -11.16 -9.13
N THR A 323 -5.18 -11.81 -9.93
CA THR A 323 -5.49 -13.15 -10.43
C THR A 323 -4.23 -13.98 -10.71
N SER A 324 -4.40 -15.27 -10.99
CA SER A 324 -3.33 -16.13 -11.50
C SER A 324 -2.97 -15.75 -12.93
N MET A 325 -1.68 -15.78 -13.26
CA MET A 325 -1.21 -15.56 -14.64
C MET A 325 -1.79 -16.56 -15.65
N ASP A 326 -2.10 -17.77 -15.18
CA ASP A 326 -2.63 -18.84 -16.03
C ASP A 326 -4.14 -18.68 -16.28
N LEU A 327 -4.80 -17.73 -15.61
CA LEU A 327 -6.24 -17.52 -15.79
C LEU A 327 -6.51 -16.95 -17.20
N PRO A 328 -7.47 -17.51 -17.96
CA PRO A 328 -7.93 -16.90 -19.20
C PRO A 328 -8.41 -15.47 -18.98
N ILE A 329 -8.05 -14.58 -19.91
CA ILE A 329 -8.30 -13.15 -19.74
C ILE A 329 -9.79 -12.80 -19.78
N ASP A 330 -10.59 -13.51 -20.57
CA ASP A 330 -12.04 -13.39 -20.63
C ASP A 330 -12.73 -13.75 -19.31
N VAL A 331 -12.28 -14.83 -18.66
CA VAL A 331 -12.70 -15.21 -17.30
C VAL A 331 -12.34 -14.10 -16.31
N ALA A 332 -11.12 -13.57 -16.37
CA ALA A 332 -10.67 -12.50 -15.49
C ALA A 332 -11.54 -11.23 -15.62
N VAL A 333 -11.87 -10.83 -16.85
CA VAL A 333 -12.76 -9.67 -17.08
C VAL A 333 -14.19 -9.96 -16.59
N SER A 334 -14.75 -11.13 -16.91
CA SER A 334 -16.13 -11.49 -16.57
C SER A 334 -16.37 -11.64 -15.06
N GLU A 335 -15.44 -12.27 -14.36
CA GLU A 335 -15.63 -12.70 -12.97
C GLU A 335 -14.91 -11.81 -11.95
N LEU A 336 -13.93 -10.99 -12.36
CA LEU A 336 -13.23 -10.08 -11.45
C LEU A 336 -13.51 -8.61 -11.77
N VAL A 337 -13.25 -8.18 -13.02
CA VAL A 337 -13.29 -6.76 -13.41
C VAL A 337 -14.72 -6.23 -13.39
N ILE A 338 -15.65 -6.89 -14.08
CA ILE A 338 -17.06 -6.46 -14.11
C ILE A 338 -17.68 -6.45 -12.70
N PRO A 339 -17.55 -7.52 -11.88
CA PRO A 339 -18.01 -7.49 -10.50
C PRO A 339 -17.29 -6.46 -9.62
N GLY A 340 -16.02 -6.14 -9.89
CA GLY A 340 -15.27 -5.10 -9.19
C GLY A 340 -15.82 -3.70 -9.48
N LEU A 341 -16.13 -3.40 -10.75
CA LEU A 341 -16.76 -2.14 -11.15
C LEU A 341 -18.15 -1.99 -10.50
N ALA A 342 -18.94 -3.07 -10.49
CA ALA A 342 -20.25 -3.09 -9.85
C ALA A 342 -20.17 -2.88 -8.33
N ASP A 343 -19.20 -3.50 -7.66
CA ASP A 343 -18.95 -3.30 -6.23
C ASP A 343 -18.59 -1.86 -5.91
N GLN A 344 -17.64 -1.28 -6.66
CA GLN A 344 -17.21 0.09 -6.44
C GLN A 344 -18.35 1.10 -6.70
N LEU A 345 -19.17 0.87 -7.73
CA LEU A 345 -20.40 1.64 -7.96
C LEU A 345 -21.35 1.59 -6.76
N SER A 346 -21.55 0.41 -6.18
CA SER A 346 -22.41 0.22 -5.00
C SER A 346 -21.86 0.93 -3.76
N VAL A 347 -20.55 0.87 -3.54
CA VAL A 347 -19.86 1.55 -2.43
C VAL A 347 -19.95 3.08 -2.59
N MET A 348 -19.63 3.60 -3.77
CA MET A 348 -19.70 5.05 -4.05
C MET A 348 -21.14 5.57 -3.98
N LYS A 349 -22.13 4.77 -4.39
CA LYS A 349 -23.56 5.11 -4.23
C LYS A 349 -23.86 5.46 -2.77
N LYS A 350 -23.48 4.60 -1.82
CA LYS A 350 -23.75 4.81 -0.39
C LYS A 350 -23.11 6.10 0.13
N ALA A 351 -21.88 6.38 -0.28
CA ALA A 351 -21.16 7.60 0.10
C ALA A 351 -21.77 8.88 -0.53
N ILE A 352 -22.37 8.79 -1.72
CA ILE A 352 -22.97 9.93 -2.42
C ILE A 352 -24.41 10.19 -1.96
N VAL A 353 -25.17 9.15 -1.64
CA VAL A 353 -26.60 9.23 -1.27
C VAL A 353 -26.84 10.26 -0.17
N SER A 354 -25.99 10.28 0.87
CA SER A 354 -26.13 11.18 2.02
C SER A 354 -25.92 12.67 1.69
N GLU A 355 -25.20 12.98 0.61
CA GLU A 355 -24.87 14.36 0.20
C GLU A 355 -25.43 14.71 -1.19
N LEU A 356 -26.38 13.92 -1.68
CA LEU A 356 -26.84 13.97 -3.06
C LEU A 356 -27.46 15.33 -3.42
N LEU A 357 -28.04 16.08 -2.47
CA LEU A 357 -28.67 17.39 -2.72
C LEU A 357 -27.84 18.60 -2.29
N THR A 358 -26.81 18.42 -1.45
CA THR A 358 -26.01 19.54 -0.92
C THR A 358 -24.84 19.86 -1.85
N GLN A 359 -23.83 19.01 -1.85
CA GLN A 359 -22.64 19.13 -2.68
C GLN A 359 -22.12 17.74 -2.99
N GLN A 360 -21.95 17.42 -4.27
CA GLN A 360 -21.50 16.09 -4.66
C GLN A 360 -20.05 15.85 -4.15
N PRO A 361 -19.79 14.75 -3.43
CA PRO A 361 -18.43 14.40 -3.02
C PRO A 361 -17.56 14.06 -4.23
N GLN A 362 -16.27 14.42 -4.16
CA GLN A 362 -15.29 14.10 -5.20
C GLN A 362 -14.51 12.85 -4.81
N LEU A 363 -15.20 11.72 -4.87
CA LEU A 363 -14.67 10.42 -4.47
C LEU A 363 -13.67 9.89 -5.51
N CYS A 364 -12.45 9.60 -5.08
CA CYS A 364 -11.39 9.01 -5.88
C CYS A 364 -10.87 7.72 -5.20
N PRO A 365 -10.86 6.58 -5.90
CA PRO A 365 -10.19 5.37 -5.44
C PRO A 365 -8.66 5.51 -5.53
N TYR A 366 -7.97 4.97 -4.54
CA TYR A 366 -6.52 4.85 -4.47
C TYR A 366 -6.14 3.43 -4.05
N HIS A 367 -5.08 2.87 -4.65
CA HIS A 367 -4.66 1.50 -4.40
C HIS A 367 -3.39 1.46 -3.55
N PHE A 368 -3.28 0.53 -2.60
CA PHE A 368 -2.18 0.48 -1.63
C PHE A 368 -1.63 -0.92 -1.45
N VAL A 369 -0.32 -1.03 -1.21
CA VAL A 369 0.35 -2.23 -0.67
C VAL A 369 1.25 -1.78 0.48
N PRO A 370 0.68 -1.56 1.68
CA PRO A 370 1.44 -1.02 2.81
C PRO A 370 2.50 -2.03 3.30
N PRO A 371 3.60 -1.57 3.92
CA PRO A 371 4.63 -2.45 4.44
C PRO A 371 4.09 -3.51 5.40
N GLY A 372 4.50 -4.76 5.20
CA GLY A 372 4.05 -5.91 5.99
C GLY A 372 2.74 -6.55 5.51
N LEU A 373 2.01 -5.91 4.60
CA LEU A 373 0.84 -6.49 3.95
C LEU A 373 1.18 -6.98 2.53
N LEU A 374 0.74 -8.18 2.19
CA LEU A 374 1.07 -8.83 0.91
C LEU A 374 -0.04 -8.74 -0.13
N ILE A 375 -1.19 -8.20 0.25
CA ILE A 375 -2.34 -8.03 -0.63
C ILE A 375 -2.49 -6.55 -0.97
N PRO A 376 -2.80 -6.22 -2.23
CA PRO A 376 -3.24 -4.88 -2.57
C PRO A 376 -4.62 -4.60 -1.97
N LEU A 377 -4.89 -3.32 -1.73
CA LEU A 377 -6.14 -2.82 -1.16
C LEU A 377 -6.59 -1.57 -1.92
N THR A 378 -7.86 -1.21 -1.77
CA THR A 378 -8.40 0.05 -2.29
C THR A 378 -8.96 0.89 -1.16
N ALA A 379 -8.67 2.19 -1.13
CA ALA A 379 -9.37 3.15 -0.28
C ALA A 379 -9.97 4.24 -1.17
N ILE A 380 -11.17 4.71 -0.82
CA ILE A 380 -11.86 5.77 -1.57
C ILE A 380 -11.84 7.03 -0.72
N TYR A 381 -11.21 8.08 -1.23
CA TYR A 381 -11.05 9.36 -0.54
C TYR A 381 -11.85 10.48 -1.23
N ASP A 382 -12.34 11.43 -0.43
CA ASP A 382 -13.03 12.63 -0.92
C ASP A 382 -12.02 13.78 -1.12
N THR A 383 -11.65 14.01 -2.37
CA THR A 383 -10.60 14.96 -2.77
C THR A 383 -10.97 16.43 -2.57
N ARG A 384 -12.23 16.75 -2.22
CA ARG A 384 -12.66 18.13 -1.89
C ARG A 384 -11.87 18.76 -0.75
N TYR A 385 -11.33 17.94 0.15
CA TYR A 385 -10.62 18.40 1.34
C TYR A 385 -9.12 18.67 1.11
N GLY A 386 -8.61 18.44 -0.11
CA GLY A 386 -7.19 18.59 -0.43
C GLY A 386 -6.27 17.66 0.39
N GLU A 387 -4.97 17.96 0.42
CA GLU A 387 -3.98 17.20 1.21
C GLU A 387 -4.04 17.48 2.72
N ILE A 388 -4.81 18.49 3.16
CA ILE A 388 -5.01 18.78 4.58
C ILE A 388 -6.16 17.89 5.08
N GLU A 389 -5.84 16.61 5.17
CA GLU A 389 -6.75 15.47 5.32
C GLU A 389 -7.32 15.30 6.75
N GLU A 390 -7.60 16.37 7.49
CA GLU A 390 -8.09 16.27 8.88
C GLU A 390 -9.42 15.50 8.95
N LYS A 391 -10.32 15.74 7.97
CA LYS A 391 -11.61 15.03 7.85
C LYS A 391 -11.51 13.56 7.43
N GLN A 392 -10.35 13.13 6.92
CA GLN A 392 -10.11 11.73 6.52
C GLN A 392 -9.19 10.98 7.49
N SER A 393 -8.67 11.67 8.52
CA SER A 393 -7.82 11.07 9.56
C SER A 393 -8.51 9.92 10.29
N GLU A 394 -9.80 10.07 10.59
CA GLU A 394 -10.64 9.02 11.20
C GLU A 394 -10.72 7.78 10.32
N LEU A 395 -11.00 7.98 9.03
CA LEU A 395 -11.07 6.90 8.04
C LEU A 395 -9.73 6.15 7.95
N ARG A 396 -8.61 6.88 7.82
CA ARG A 396 -7.28 6.25 7.79
C ARG A 396 -6.94 5.54 9.08
N ARG A 397 -7.25 6.12 10.24
CA ARG A 397 -7.04 5.46 11.53
C ARG A 397 -7.81 4.14 11.62
N ASN A 398 -9.07 4.12 11.18
CA ASN A 398 -9.88 2.90 11.13
C ASN A 398 -9.30 1.88 10.14
N LEU A 399 -8.83 2.31 8.97
CA LEU A 399 -8.11 1.42 8.04
C LEU A 399 -6.83 0.85 8.67
N HIS A 400 -6.03 1.66 9.36
CA HIS A 400 -4.84 1.18 10.07
C HIS A 400 -5.20 0.13 11.13
N PHE A 401 -6.22 0.40 11.96
CA PHE A 401 -6.72 -0.58 12.94
C PHE A 401 -7.17 -1.89 12.26
N ARG A 402 -8.00 -1.79 11.21
CA ARG A 402 -8.50 -2.95 10.45
C ARG A 402 -7.36 -3.77 9.88
N LEU A 403 -6.32 -3.13 9.37
CA LEU A 403 -5.19 -3.80 8.70
C LEU A 403 -4.06 -4.19 9.65
N GLY A 404 -4.17 -3.85 10.94
CA GLY A 404 -3.08 -4.06 11.91
C GLY A 404 -1.83 -3.25 11.59
N LEU A 405 -1.99 -2.11 10.92
CA LEU A 405 -0.92 -1.19 10.59
C LEU A 405 -0.59 -0.30 11.80
N PRO A 406 0.66 0.14 11.95
CA PRO A 406 1.06 0.97 13.07
C PRO A 406 0.42 2.37 12.97
N LEU A 407 0.06 2.96 14.13
CA LEU A 407 -0.67 4.23 14.22
C LEU A 407 0.25 5.46 14.40
N ASP A 408 1.55 5.27 14.24
CA ASP A 408 2.60 6.27 14.43
C ASP A 408 3.16 6.80 13.09
N ARG A 409 2.62 6.34 11.95
CA ARG A 409 3.12 6.70 10.62
C ARG A 409 2.03 6.63 9.54
N PRO A 410 2.08 7.53 8.53
CA PRO A 410 1.12 7.53 7.43
C PRO A 410 1.46 6.45 6.40
N LEU A 411 0.62 5.43 6.28
CA LEU A 411 0.82 4.35 5.28
C LEU A 411 -0.26 4.32 4.20
N LEU A 412 -1.34 5.08 4.40
CA LEU A 412 -2.52 5.09 3.53
C LEU A 412 -2.90 6.53 3.11
N ARG A 413 -1.93 7.44 3.03
CA ARG A 413 -2.17 8.74 2.39
C ARG A 413 -2.25 8.57 0.89
N THR A 414 -2.92 9.47 0.20
CA THR A 414 -2.98 9.47 -1.28
C THR A 414 -1.59 9.37 -1.93
N SER A 415 -0.56 9.97 -1.32
CA SER A 415 0.82 9.91 -1.78
C SER A 415 1.55 8.59 -1.50
N ASN A 416 0.99 7.69 -0.68
CA ASN A 416 1.43 6.30 -0.52
C ASN A 416 0.80 5.35 -1.56
N ALA A 417 -0.09 5.86 -2.43
CA ALA A 417 -0.80 5.01 -3.38
C ALA A 417 0.16 4.43 -4.44
N LEU A 418 -0.18 3.25 -4.94
CA LEU A 418 0.48 2.64 -6.09
C LEU A 418 0.35 3.56 -7.29
N THR A 419 1.46 3.74 -7.99
CA THR A 419 1.50 4.40 -9.28
C THR A 419 1.52 3.34 -10.38
N PHE A 420 0.97 3.67 -11.53
CA PHE A 420 0.92 2.79 -12.70
C PHE A 420 1.52 3.56 -13.90
N GLY A 421 2.32 2.87 -14.70
CA GLY A 421 3.09 3.46 -15.79
C GLY A 421 2.28 4.39 -16.70
N GLY A 422 2.76 5.64 -16.87
CA GLY A 422 2.31 6.51 -17.97
C GLY A 422 1.98 7.96 -17.61
N MET A 423 1.45 8.26 -16.42
CA MET A 423 0.91 9.60 -16.13
C MET A 423 1.86 10.50 -15.33
N GLU A 424 2.56 9.98 -14.32
CA GLU A 424 3.36 10.82 -13.39
C GLU A 424 4.74 11.24 -13.90
N ARG A 425 5.21 10.66 -15.01
CA ARG A 425 6.45 11.14 -15.65
C ARG A 425 6.26 12.51 -16.31
N ARG A 426 5.03 12.98 -16.52
CA ARG A 426 4.77 14.28 -17.19
C ARG A 426 4.74 15.48 -16.24
N ASP A 427 4.27 15.34 -15.00
CA ASP A 427 4.28 16.47 -14.04
C ASP A 427 5.63 16.70 -13.35
N ARG A 428 6.58 15.76 -13.49
CA ARG A 428 8.00 16.01 -13.15
C ARG A 428 8.78 16.74 -14.24
N SER A 429 8.14 17.13 -15.35
CA SER A 429 8.83 17.79 -16.48
C SER A 429 9.08 19.30 -16.30
N SER A 430 8.75 19.87 -15.12
CA SER A 430 9.09 21.27 -14.80
C SER A 430 10.41 21.45 -14.04
N SER A 431 11.15 20.37 -13.70
CA SER A 431 12.53 20.48 -13.21
C SER A 431 13.52 19.89 -14.23
N LYS A 432 14.47 20.74 -14.60
CA LYS A 432 15.54 20.49 -15.58
C LYS A 432 16.25 19.17 -15.30
N SER A 433 16.46 18.37 -16.35
CA SER A 433 17.52 17.36 -16.52
C SER A 433 18.50 17.23 -15.34
N GLY A 434 18.09 16.54 -14.29
CA GLY A 434 18.95 16.13 -13.18
C GLY A 434 19.00 14.61 -13.18
N SER A 435 20.22 14.06 -13.03
CA SER A 435 20.42 12.68 -12.58
C SER A 435 19.43 12.36 -11.45
N ALA A 436 18.75 11.21 -11.49
CA ALA A 436 17.96 10.78 -10.35
C ALA A 436 18.93 10.61 -9.16
N LEU A 437 18.72 11.38 -8.08
CA LEU A 437 19.55 11.32 -6.88
C LEU A 437 19.65 9.87 -6.37
N LEU A 438 20.83 9.49 -5.89
CA LEU A 438 21.04 8.16 -5.33
C LEU A 438 20.16 7.97 -4.09
N ARG A 439 19.50 6.82 -4.02
CA ARG A 439 18.65 6.43 -2.89
C ARG A 439 19.29 5.30 -2.13
N ASP A 440 19.05 5.29 -0.82
CA ASP A 440 19.34 4.18 0.07
C ASP A 440 20.74 3.57 -0.09
N VAL A 441 21.75 4.41 -0.31
CA VAL A 441 23.15 3.99 -0.56
C VAL A 441 23.65 2.98 0.48
N HIS A 442 23.19 3.14 1.73
CA HIS A 442 23.50 2.26 2.85
C HIS A 442 23.18 0.77 2.62
N LYS A 443 22.24 0.42 1.72
CA LYS A 443 21.87 -0.97 1.41
C LYS A 443 23.01 -1.74 0.73
N GLU A 444 23.93 -1.04 0.07
CA GLU A 444 25.08 -1.63 -0.62
C GLU A 444 26.32 -1.74 0.26
N ILE A 445 26.23 -1.32 1.54
CA ILE A 445 27.37 -1.29 2.45
C ILE A 445 27.53 -2.66 3.11
N PRO A 446 28.74 -3.25 3.10
CA PRO A 446 29.00 -4.53 3.77
C PRO A 446 28.84 -4.41 5.29
N SER A 447 28.86 -5.55 5.99
CA SER A 447 28.72 -5.58 7.45
C SER A 447 29.80 -4.75 8.15
N SER A 448 29.45 -4.21 9.33
CA SER A 448 30.33 -3.33 10.12
C SER A 448 31.58 -4.02 10.67
N GLY A 449 31.54 -5.36 10.79
CA GLY A 449 32.56 -6.15 11.48
C GLY A 449 32.55 -6.04 13.02
N VAL A 450 31.44 -5.60 13.62
CA VAL A 450 31.22 -5.68 15.09
C VAL A 450 30.74 -7.09 15.44
N SER A 451 31.58 -7.87 16.11
CA SER A 451 31.26 -9.26 16.46
C SER A 451 30.13 -9.33 17.48
N GLY A 452 29.02 -9.98 17.15
CA GLY A 452 27.86 -10.11 18.05
C GLY A 452 27.13 -8.80 18.32
N GLY A 453 27.33 -7.78 17.48
CA GLY A 453 26.58 -6.52 17.54
C GLY A 453 25.18 -6.67 16.97
N ILE A 454 24.28 -5.81 17.46
CA ILE A 454 22.93 -5.63 16.91
C ILE A 454 22.95 -4.36 16.07
N THR A 455 22.59 -4.51 14.79
CA THR A 455 22.48 -3.38 13.87
C THR A 455 21.10 -2.74 13.98
N SER A 456 21.06 -1.46 14.34
CA SER A 456 19.85 -0.63 14.35
C SER A 456 20.01 0.48 13.31
N LEU A 457 19.20 0.44 12.25
CA LEU A 457 19.29 1.33 11.08
C LEU A 457 18.09 2.26 10.99
N ILE A 458 18.18 3.29 10.15
CA ILE A 458 17.00 4.03 9.70
C ILE A 458 15.92 3.08 9.16
N ASP A 459 14.67 3.52 9.28
CA ASP A 459 13.50 2.78 8.80
C ASP A 459 12.79 3.60 7.72
N GLY A 460 12.98 3.21 6.46
CA GLY A 460 12.47 3.92 5.29
C GLY A 460 13.58 4.32 4.32
N SER A 461 13.19 4.99 3.25
CA SER A 461 14.08 5.45 2.19
C SER A 461 14.45 6.92 2.31
N TYR A 462 15.64 7.27 1.81
CA TYR A 462 16.14 8.64 1.70
C TYR A 462 16.87 8.84 0.36
N GLU A 463 17.05 10.10 -0.04
CA GLU A 463 17.93 10.52 -1.13
C GLU A 463 19.22 11.10 -0.56
N TYR A 464 20.37 10.74 -1.15
CA TYR A 464 21.67 11.21 -0.72
C TYR A 464 21.97 12.58 -1.33
N TYR A 465 21.88 13.64 -0.53
CA TYR A 465 22.31 14.99 -0.90
C TYR A 465 23.77 15.21 -0.47
N HIS A 466 24.60 15.69 -1.38
CA HIS A 466 26.01 15.99 -1.13
C HIS A 466 26.45 17.25 -1.87
N TYR A 467 27.72 17.65 -1.68
CA TYR A 467 28.28 18.84 -2.31
C TYR A 467 28.13 18.83 -3.83
N LEU A 468 27.99 20.04 -4.39
CA LEU A 468 27.87 20.31 -5.82
C LEU A 468 26.55 19.85 -6.47
N HIS A 469 25.60 19.34 -5.67
CA HIS A 469 24.21 19.16 -6.11
C HIS A 469 23.54 20.51 -6.38
N ASP A 470 22.49 20.51 -7.19
CA ASP A 470 21.68 21.69 -7.55
C ASP A 470 22.46 22.83 -8.23
N GLY A 471 23.69 22.57 -8.71
CA GLY A 471 24.52 23.56 -9.41
C GLY A 471 25.09 24.66 -8.51
N ILE A 472 25.12 24.46 -7.19
CA ILE A 472 25.76 25.36 -6.22
C ILE A 472 27.10 24.79 -5.75
N ASP A 473 28.15 25.63 -5.74
CA ASP A 473 29.41 25.28 -5.10
C ASP A 473 29.33 25.58 -3.60
N ASP A 474 28.86 24.57 -2.87
CA ASP A 474 28.73 24.58 -1.42
C ASP A 474 29.93 23.93 -0.70
N ASN A 475 31.03 23.70 -1.42
CA ASN A 475 32.20 23.07 -0.85
C ASN A 475 32.79 23.92 0.28
N GLY A 476 32.95 23.28 1.44
CA GLY A 476 33.45 23.91 2.65
C GLY A 476 32.40 24.64 3.48
N TRP A 477 31.12 24.68 3.06
CA TRP A 477 30.06 25.29 3.88
C TRP A 477 28.66 24.68 3.85
N GLY A 478 28.35 23.84 2.88
CA GLY A 478 27.03 23.24 2.72
C GLY A 478 26.76 22.00 3.59
N CYS A 479 27.72 21.49 4.38
CA CYS A 479 27.63 20.11 4.91
C CYS A 479 26.35 19.88 5.73
N ALA A 480 25.99 20.83 6.60
CA ALA A 480 24.78 20.76 7.40
C ALA A 480 23.50 20.95 6.55
N TYR A 481 23.55 21.81 5.52
CA TYR A 481 22.44 21.97 4.56
C TYR A 481 22.16 20.66 3.82
N ARG A 482 23.20 19.97 3.33
CA ARG A 482 23.06 18.67 2.64
C ARG A 482 22.56 17.56 3.56
N SER A 483 23.03 17.53 4.81
CA SER A 483 22.47 16.62 5.82
C SER A 483 20.99 16.92 6.09
N LEU A 484 20.59 18.19 6.16
CA LEU A 484 19.19 18.59 6.31
C LEU A 484 18.36 18.17 5.10
N GLN A 485 18.86 18.37 3.89
CA GLN A 485 18.19 17.93 2.67
C GLN A 485 17.97 16.41 2.64
N THR A 486 18.96 15.63 3.08
CA THR A 486 18.84 14.18 3.25
C THR A 486 17.73 13.83 4.26
N ILE A 487 17.67 14.50 5.42
CA ILE A 487 16.60 14.31 6.41
C ILE A 487 15.22 14.69 5.84
N MET A 488 15.11 15.85 5.18
CA MET A 488 13.87 16.30 4.53
C MET A 488 13.40 15.30 3.47
N SER A 489 14.33 14.72 2.70
CA SER A 489 14.02 13.70 1.70
C SER A 489 13.41 12.46 2.34
N TRP A 490 13.88 12.06 3.53
CA TRP A 490 13.33 10.93 4.26
C TRP A 490 11.88 11.19 4.67
N TYR A 491 11.58 12.37 5.25
CA TYR A 491 10.20 12.73 5.63
C TYR A 491 9.27 12.76 4.41
N ARG A 492 9.76 13.26 3.28
CA ARG A 492 9.02 13.27 2.02
C ARG A 492 8.76 11.86 1.49
N LEU A 493 9.78 11.02 1.43
CA LEU A 493 9.66 9.65 0.91
C LEU A 493 8.83 8.74 1.83
N GLN A 494 8.80 9.03 3.14
CA GLN A 494 7.95 8.35 4.12
C GLN A 494 6.55 8.96 4.22
N GLN A 495 6.23 9.93 3.34
CA GLN A 495 4.92 10.56 3.23
C GLN A 495 4.43 11.29 4.48
N TYR A 496 5.36 11.71 5.36
CA TYR A 496 5.03 12.63 6.45
C TYR A 496 4.74 14.03 5.94
N SER A 497 5.30 14.41 4.79
CA SER A 497 5.09 15.72 4.15
C SER A 497 5.19 15.61 2.63
N SER A 498 4.40 16.43 1.92
CA SER A 498 4.51 16.64 0.48
C SER A 498 5.44 17.80 0.12
N ILE A 499 6.05 18.47 1.12
CA ILE A 499 6.99 19.56 0.90
C ILE A 499 8.24 19.04 0.19
N ASN A 500 8.60 19.70 -0.90
CA ASN A 500 9.84 19.43 -1.63
C ASN A 500 11.07 19.70 -0.76
N VAL A 501 12.17 19.02 -1.07
CA VAL A 501 13.43 19.25 -0.35
C VAL A 501 13.91 20.69 -0.64
N PRO A 502 14.09 21.53 0.38
CA PRO A 502 14.40 22.95 0.19
C PRO A 502 15.85 23.14 -0.28
N SER A 503 16.05 24.16 -1.10
CA SER A 503 17.36 24.68 -1.47
C SER A 503 18.05 25.40 -0.30
N HIS A 504 19.34 25.67 -0.43
CA HIS A 504 20.12 26.41 0.57
C HIS A 504 19.48 27.78 0.86
N ARG A 505 19.05 28.48 -0.19
CA ARG A 505 18.42 29.79 -0.09
C ARG A 505 17.08 29.73 0.65
N GLU A 506 16.27 28.70 0.39
CA GLU A 506 14.99 28.50 1.10
C GLU A 506 15.22 28.17 2.57
N ILE A 507 16.23 27.35 2.89
CA ILE A 507 16.62 27.07 4.28
C ILE A 507 17.04 28.36 5.00
N GLN A 508 17.86 29.19 4.36
CA GLN A 508 18.27 30.50 4.90
C GLN A 508 17.07 31.44 5.08
N GLN A 509 16.15 31.47 4.12
CA GLN A 509 14.93 32.25 4.17
C GLN A 509 14.05 31.85 5.35
N VAL A 510 13.89 30.55 5.61
CA VAL A 510 13.16 30.04 6.77
C VAL A 510 13.77 30.54 8.09
N LEU A 511 15.10 30.49 8.22
CA LEU A 511 15.80 30.96 9.43
C LEU A 511 15.64 32.47 9.66
N VAL A 512 15.59 33.26 8.59
CA VAL A 512 15.28 34.70 8.68
C VAL A 512 13.82 34.93 9.05
N GLU A 513 12.88 34.19 8.46
CA GLU A 513 11.44 34.33 8.71
C GLU A 513 11.03 34.04 10.14
N ILE A 514 11.68 33.08 10.79
CA ILE A 514 11.44 32.76 12.21
C ILE A 514 12.17 33.72 13.16
N GLY A 515 13.00 34.63 12.64
CA GLY A 515 13.75 35.62 13.42
C GLY A 515 15.05 35.11 14.04
N ASP A 516 15.59 33.97 13.61
CA ASP A 516 16.86 33.42 14.10
C ASP A 516 18.08 34.11 13.47
N LYS A 517 17.96 34.54 12.20
CA LYS A 517 19.05 35.20 11.44
C LYS A 517 18.59 36.53 10.85
N ASP A 518 19.56 37.43 10.61
CA ASP A 518 19.32 38.71 9.92
C ASP A 518 19.06 38.51 8.42
N PRO A 519 18.35 39.42 7.73
CA PRO A 519 18.07 39.32 6.29
C PRO A 519 19.30 39.17 5.38
N SER A 520 20.47 39.64 5.81
CA SER A 520 21.74 39.46 5.08
C SER A 520 22.21 38.01 5.00
N PHE A 521 21.65 37.12 5.81
CA PHE A 521 21.95 35.68 5.80
C PHE A 521 21.45 34.98 4.53
N ILE A 522 20.42 35.51 3.88
CA ILE A 522 19.87 34.94 2.64
C ILE A 522 20.86 35.14 1.48
N GLY A 523 21.31 34.03 0.90
CA GLY A 523 22.34 34.01 -0.14
C GLY A 523 23.77 34.07 0.40
N SER A 524 23.97 34.04 1.72
CA SER A 524 25.30 33.94 2.32
C SER A 524 25.88 32.52 2.15
N ARG A 525 27.14 32.35 2.52
CA ARG A 525 27.85 31.05 2.58
C ARG A 525 28.16 30.63 4.02
N GLU A 526 27.37 31.12 4.96
CA GLU A 526 27.57 30.84 6.39
C GLU A 526 27.14 29.41 6.74
N TRP A 527 27.79 28.84 7.76
CA TRP A 527 27.45 27.53 8.30
C TRP A 527 26.20 27.57 9.18
N ILE A 528 25.47 26.45 9.22
CA ILE A 528 24.39 26.19 10.18
C ILE A 528 24.71 24.93 10.98
N GLY A 529 24.11 24.79 12.16
CA GLY A 529 24.30 23.65 13.05
C GLY A 529 23.01 22.91 13.37
N ALA A 530 23.11 21.94 14.28
CA ALA A 530 21.99 21.12 14.73
C ALA A 530 20.78 21.95 15.22
N ILE A 531 21.04 23.11 15.85
CA ILE A 531 19.98 23.98 16.38
C ILE A 531 19.20 24.63 15.23
N GLU A 532 19.88 25.25 14.27
CA GLU A 532 19.22 25.84 13.10
C GLU A 532 18.46 24.79 12.28
N LEU A 533 19.03 23.58 12.13
CA LEU A 533 18.33 22.47 11.48
C LEU A 533 17.01 22.12 12.22
N SER A 534 17.02 22.11 13.55
CA SER A 534 15.82 21.83 14.35
C SER A 534 14.72 22.85 14.11
N PHE A 535 15.07 24.14 13.96
CA PHE A 535 14.10 25.19 13.67
C PHE A 535 13.51 25.06 12.27
N VAL A 536 14.33 24.70 11.28
CA VAL A 536 13.84 24.51 9.91
C VAL A 536 12.92 23.30 9.82
N LEU A 537 13.27 22.19 10.49
CA LEU A 537 12.42 20.99 10.56
C LEU A 537 11.09 21.27 11.27
N ASP A 538 11.11 22.01 12.39
CA ASP A 538 9.89 22.41 13.10
C ASP A 538 9.03 23.34 12.23
N LYS A 539 9.61 24.38 11.63
CA LYS A 539 8.88 25.34 10.82
C LYS A 539 8.25 24.73 9.57
N LEU A 540 8.99 23.86 8.86
CA LEU A 540 8.52 23.28 7.61
C LEU A 540 7.64 22.05 7.82
N LEU A 541 7.96 21.18 8.79
CA LEU A 541 7.31 19.88 8.94
C LEU A 541 6.49 19.74 10.23
N GLY A 542 6.63 20.67 11.19
CA GLY A 542 6.14 20.49 12.57
C GLY A 542 6.85 19.33 13.29
N ALA A 543 8.05 18.97 12.83
CA ALA A 543 8.79 17.83 13.36
C ALA A 543 9.64 18.25 14.58
N SER A 544 9.33 17.68 15.74
CA SER A 544 10.15 17.87 16.93
C SER A 544 11.49 17.17 16.79
N CYS A 545 12.52 17.72 17.43
CA CYS A 545 13.87 17.17 17.40
C CYS A 545 14.42 17.03 18.82
N LYS A 546 15.11 15.92 19.08
CA LYS A 546 15.95 15.75 20.27
C LYS A 546 17.39 16.09 19.93
N ILE A 547 18.09 16.78 20.83
CA ILE A 547 19.51 17.09 20.66
C ILE A 547 20.32 16.39 21.75
N ILE A 548 21.32 15.61 21.34
CA ILE A 548 22.30 15.02 22.25
C ILE A 548 23.60 15.81 22.08
N ASN A 549 24.10 16.36 23.19
CA ASN A 549 25.36 17.08 23.23
C ASN A 549 26.43 16.16 23.83
N VAL A 550 27.57 16.04 23.14
CA VAL A 550 28.78 15.39 23.66
C VAL A 550 29.93 16.38 23.64
N ARG A 551 30.75 16.36 24.70
CA ARG A 551 31.84 17.35 24.88
C ARG A 551 33.12 16.95 24.17
N SER A 552 33.25 15.66 23.85
CA SER A 552 34.38 15.06 23.16
C SER A 552 33.91 13.93 22.24
N GLY A 553 34.64 13.68 21.15
CA GLY A 553 34.37 12.55 20.24
C GLY A 553 34.54 11.17 20.87
N ASP A 554 35.24 11.03 21.99
CA ASP A 554 35.37 9.76 22.72
C ASP A 554 34.14 9.40 23.57
N GLU A 555 33.22 10.35 23.80
CA GLU A 555 31.94 10.12 24.48
C GLU A 555 30.88 9.53 23.52
N LEU A 556 31.10 9.54 22.21
CA LEU A 556 30.11 9.05 21.23
C LEU A 556 29.78 7.55 21.35
N PRO A 557 30.74 6.64 21.57
CA PRO A 557 30.45 5.24 21.87
C PRO A 557 29.48 5.04 23.04
N GLU A 558 29.53 5.92 24.05
CA GLU A 558 28.63 5.86 25.21
C GLU A 558 27.17 6.17 24.83
N LYS A 559 26.95 6.84 23.69
CA LYS A 559 25.62 7.17 23.15
C LYS A 559 25.08 6.11 22.19
N CYS A 560 25.84 5.07 21.85
CA CYS A 560 25.41 4.02 20.92
C CYS A 560 24.09 3.37 21.31
N ARG A 561 23.89 3.08 22.61
CA ARG A 561 22.63 2.50 23.09
C ARG A 561 21.44 3.44 22.88
N GLU A 562 21.63 4.72 23.16
CA GLU A 562 20.59 5.75 22.97
C GLU A 562 20.27 5.95 21.47
N LEU A 563 21.29 5.90 20.61
CA LEU A 563 21.14 5.94 19.16
C LEU A 563 20.45 4.69 18.61
N ALA A 564 20.77 3.50 19.14
CA ALA A 564 20.09 2.26 18.76
C ALA A 564 18.58 2.34 19.05
N ILE A 565 18.21 2.82 20.25
CA ILE A 565 16.80 3.07 20.62
C ILE A 565 16.16 4.09 19.68
N HIS A 566 16.87 5.16 19.30
CA HIS A 566 16.36 6.13 18.31
C HIS A 566 16.07 5.47 16.97
N PHE A 567 16.98 4.65 16.45
CA PHE A 567 16.75 3.95 15.17
C PHE A 567 15.62 2.91 15.25
N GLU A 568 15.47 2.22 16.37
CA GLU A 568 14.40 1.24 16.60
C GLU A 568 13.01 1.88 16.76
N THR A 569 12.93 3.06 17.38
CA THR A 569 11.65 3.72 17.70
C THR A 569 11.27 4.81 16.70
N GLN A 570 12.25 5.59 16.23
CA GLN A 570 12.07 6.71 15.30
C GLN A 570 12.62 6.38 13.92
N GLY A 571 13.75 5.68 13.79
CA GLY A 571 14.31 5.29 12.49
C GLY A 571 14.59 6.45 11.52
N THR A 572 14.69 7.69 12.01
CA THR A 572 14.98 8.87 11.19
C THR A 572 16.50 9.04 11.05
N PRO A 573 17.01 9.60 9.93
CA PRO A 573 18.42 9.94 9.82
C PRO A 573 18.83 11.00 10.85
N VAL A 574 20.02 10.86 11.42
CA VAL A 574 20.54 11.73 12.49
C VAL A 574 21.63 12.63 11.91
N MET A 575 21.57 13.94 12.12
CA MET A 575 22.68 14.83 11.76
C MET A 575 23.66 14.90 12.93
N ILE A 576 24.97 14.77 12.64
CA ILE A 576 26.05 14.95 13.61
C ILE A 576 26.86 16.17 13.19
N GLY A 577 26.87 17.23 13.99
CA GLY A 577 27.67 18.44 13.76
C GLY A 577 28.78 18.57 14.79
N GLY A 578 30.04 18.73 14.34
CA GLY A 578 31.20 18.94 15.20
C GLY A 578 32.13 20.02 14.64
N GLY A 579 32.20 21.17 15.32
CA GLY A 579 32.92 22.34 14.79
C GLY A 579 32.32 22.84 13.48
N VAL A 580 33.05 22.65 12.37
CA VAL A 580 32.68 23.13 11.02
C VAL A 580 32.30 21.99 10.06
N LEU A 581 32.24 20.76 10.56
CA LEU A 581 31.91 19.56 9.78
C LEU A 581 30.58 18.98 10.26
N ALA A 582 29.80 18.48 9.29
CA ALA A 582 28.56 17.77 9.53
C ALA A 582 28.52 16.45 8.76
N TYR A 583 27.93 15.43 9.36
CA TYR A 583 27.69 14.12 8.75
C TYR A 583 26.25 13.69 9.00
N THR A 584 25.76 12.75 8.20
CA THR A 584 24.47 12.08 8.44
C THR A 584 24.73 10.64 8.92
N LEU A 585 24.20 10.30 10.08
CA LEU A 585 24.23 8.95 10.64
C LEU A 585 22.95 8.21 10.26
N LEU A 586 23.12 7.02 9.67
CA LEU A 586 22.04 6.18 9.17
C LEU A 586 21.82 4.91 10.00
N GLY A 587 22.63 4.69 11.02
CA GLY A 587 22.51 3.53 11.88
C GLY A 587 23.72 3.33 12.78
N VAL A 588 23.56 2.44 13.73
CA VAL A 588 24.62 1.96 14.63
C VAL A 588 24.65 0.44 14.64
N ASP A 589 25.83 -0.11 14.87
CA ASP A 589 26.01 -1.52 15.20
C ASP A 589 26.66 -1.59 16.58
N TYR A 590 25.97 -2.17 17.55
CA TYR A 590 26.36 -2.10 18.95
C TYR A 590 26.30 -3.47 19.62
N ASN A 591 27.40 -3.87 20.26
CA ASN A 591 27.44 -5.04 21.11
C ASN A 591 27.38 -4.61 22.58
N GLU A 592 26.25 -4.88 23.26
CA GLU A 592 26.04 -4.49 24.66
C GLU A 592 27.02 -5.14 25.65
N VAL A 593 27.58 -6.32 25.32
CA VAL A 593 28.48 -7.09 26.19
C VAL A 593 29.91 -6.56 26.10
N SER A 594 30.41 -6.31 24.89
CA SER A 594 31.79 -5.87 24.67
C SER A 594 31.95 -4.35 24.65
N GLY A 595 30.85 -3.62 24.41
CA GLY A 595 30.88 -2.18 24.15
C GLY A 595 31.43 -1.80 22.77
N ASP A 596 31.81 -2.76 21.92
CA ASP A 596 32.26 -2.47 20.55
C ASP A 596 31.11 -1.89 19.74
N CYS A 597 31.43 -0.89 18.92
CA CYS A 597 30.45 -0.19 18.12
C CYS A 597 30.98 0.37 16.81
N ALA A 598 30.07 0.50 15.85
CA ALA A 598 30.29 1.18 14.59
C ALA A 598 29.12 2.10 14.24
N PHE A 599 29.43 3.15 13.49
CA PHE A 599 28.50 4.20 13.07
C PHE A 599 28.39 4.18 11.55
N LEU A 600 27.18 4.05 10.99
CA LEU A 600 26.98 4.08 9.56
C LEU A 600 26.87 5.52 9.08
N ILE A 601 27.96 6.05 8.54
CA ILE A 601 28.08 7.45 8.15
C ILE A 601 27.79 7.61 6.66
N LEU A 602 26.95 8.59 6.33
CA LEU A 602 26.76 9.16 5.02
C LEU A 602 27.36 10.56 5.01
N ASP A 603 28.39 10.75 4.19
CA ASP A 603 29.24 11.91 4.19
C ASP A 603 28.77 12.95 3.15
N PRO A 604 28.25 14.11 3.55
CA PRO A 604 27.77 15.13 2.61
C PRO A 604 28.88 15.82 1.81
N HIS A 605 30.16 15.61 2.14
CA HIS A 605 31.29 16.30 1.52
C HIS A 605 31.72 15.71 0.17
N TYR A 606 31.08 14.64 -0.30
CA TYR A 606 31.38 14.06 -1.61
C TYR A 606 31.10 15.09 -2.72
N THR A 607 32.08 15.28 -3.61
CA THR A 607 32.05 16.28 -4.70
C THR A 607 32.04 15.65 -6.09
N GLY A 608 32.08 14.31 -6.18
CA GLY A 608 32.02 13.62 -7.46
C GLY A 608 30.58 13.53 -7.98
N GLY A 609 30.42 12.95 -9.17
CA GLY A 609 29.08 12.62 -9.69
C GLY A 609 28.45 11.42 -8.97
N ASP A 610 27.14 11.25 -9.13
CA ASP A 610 26.30 10.18 -8.55
C ASP A 610 26.70 8.76 -9.03
N ASP A 611 27.87 8.29 -8.60
CA ASP A 611 28.43 6.97 -8.91
C ASP A 611 28.48 6.13 -7.65
N LEU A 612 27.50 5.23 -7.52
CA LEU A 612 27.32 4.35 -6.36
C LEU A 612 28.60 3.58 -6.02
N LYS A 613 29.33 3.07 -7.02
CA LYS A 613 30.57 2.31 -6.78
C LYS A 613 31.67 3.20 -6.21
N LYS A 614 31.81 4.43 -6.70
CA LYS A 614 32.79 5.38 -6.17
C LYS A 614 32.45 5.83 -4.75
N ILE A 615 31.16 6.03 -4.46
CA ILE A 615 30.69 6.43 -3.13
C ILE A 615 30.96 5.33 -2.10
N VAL A 616 30.58 4.09 -2.42
CA VAL A 616 30.80 2.93 -1.54
C VAL A 616 32.29 2.62 -1.39
N ASN A 617 33.04 2.48 -2.49
CA ASN A 617 34.47 2.14 -2.44
C ASN A 617 35.32 3.28 -1.85
N GLY A 618 34.90 4.53 -2.02
CA GLY A 618 35.53 5.71 -1.44
C GLY A 618 35.23 5.88 0.05
N GLY A 619 34.29 5.11 0.60
CA GLY A 619 33.91 5.17 2.01
C GLY A 619 33.13 6.44 2.39
N TRP A 620 32.48 7.08 1.41
CA TRP A 620 31.58 8.24 1.58
C TRP A 620 30.24 7.83 2.18
N CYS A 621 29.81 6.59 1.94
CA CYS A 621 28.86 5.89 2.80
C CYS A 621 29.56 4.64 3.33
N ALA A 622 29.75 4.52 4.64
CA ALA A 622 30.44 3.36 5.24
C ALA A 622 30.26 3.28 6.76
N TRP A 623 30.43 2.07 7.30
CA TRP A 623 30.64 1.87 8.73
C TRP A 623 31.98 2.45 9.18
N LYS A 624 31.95 3.28 10.22
CA LYS A 624 33.11 3.88 10.87
C LYS A 624 33.14 3.41 12.33
N LYS A 625 34.20 2.71 12.73
CA LYS A 625 34.45 2.43 14.14
C LYS A 625 34.92 3.69 14.85
N SER A 626 34.61 3.83 16.14
CA SER A 626 35.09 4.97 16.94
C SER A 626 36.62 5.05 16.92
N VAL A 627 37.28 3.90 17.01
CA VAL A 627 38.73 3.76 16.84
C VAL A 627 38.97 2.74 15.72
N ASP A 628 39.69 3.14 14.67
CA ASP A 628 40.04 2.24 13.58
C ASP A 628 41.08 1.19 14.01
N SER A 629 41.33 0.19 13.17
CA SER A 629 42.33 -0.87 13.44
C SER A 629 43.77 -0.35 13.55
N LYS A 630 44.02 0.92 13.21
CA LYS A 630 45.31 1.61 13.34
C LYS A 630 45.34 2.53 14.57
N GLY A 631 44.33 2.48 15.44
CA GLY A 631 44.26 3.26 16.67
C GLY A 631 43.86 4.73 16.46
N ARG A 632 43.38 5.11 15.26
CA ARG A 632 42.95 6.48 14.97
C ARG A 632 41.47 6.64 15.28
N SER A 633 41.13 7.67 16.04
CA SER A 633 39.74 8.00 16.32
C SER A 633 39.08 8.65 15.10
N PHE A 634 37.91 8.15 14.68
CA PHE A 634 37.13 8.78 13.62
C PHE A 634 36.55 10.12 14.08
N PHE A 635 35.99 10.13 15.29
CA PHE A 635 35.57 11.36 15.97
C PHE A 635 36.74 11.94 16.76
N LEU A 636 37.04 13.22 16.51
CA LEU A 636 38.12 13.95 17.17
C LEU A 636 37.80 14.19 18.64
N LYS A 637 38.75 13.85 19.53
CA LYS A 637 38.61 13.97 20.99
C LYS A 637 38.58 15.42 21.50
N ASP A 638 39.19 16.35 20.75
CA ASP A 638 39.27 17.77 21.12
C ASP A 638 38.08 18.60 20.60
N LYS A 639 37.03 17.95 20.09
CA LYS A 639 35.85 18.58 19.51
C LYS A 639 34.59 18.12 20.22
N PHE A 640 33.68 19.06 20.44
CA PHE A 640 32.30 18.77 20.84
C PHE A 640 31.49 18.35 19.61
N TYR A 641 30.43 17.56 19.83
CA TYR A 641 29.46 17.22 18.79
C TYR A 641 28.03 17.41 19.30
N ASN A 642 27.17 17.90 18.40
CA ASN A 642 25.74 17.99 18.60
C ASN A 642 25.07 17.04 17.61
N LEU A 643 24.28 16.11 18.14
CA LEU A 643 23.54 15.14 17.37
C LEU A 643 22.08 15.56 17.36
N LEU A 644 21.57 15.89 16.19
CA LEU A 644 20.16 16.18 15.97
C LEU A 644 19.44 14.88 15.61
N LEU A 645 18.48 14.50 16.44
CA LEU A 645 17.65 13.30 16.31
C LEU A 645 16.21 13.74 15.99
N PRO A 646 15.83 13.86 14.70
CA PRO A 646 14.46 14.22 14.30
C PRO A 646 13.45 13.16 14.76
N GLN A 647 12.30 13.56 15.28
CA GLN A 647 11.27 12.62 15.73
C GLN A 647 10.20 12.42 14.65
N ARG A 648 9.59 11.24 14.61
CA ARG A 648 8.41 11.01 13.77
C ARG A 648 7.22 11.77 14.34
N PRO A 649 6.50 12.55 13.52
CA PRO A 649 5.17 13.02 13.87
C PRO A 649 4.26 11.81 14.11
N ASN A 650 3.47 11.82 15.19
CA ASN A 650 2.41 10.83 15.38
C ASN A 650 1.25 11.15 14.44
N MET A 651 1.17 10.42 13.33
CA MET A 651 0.29 10.76 12.21
C MET A 651 -0.12 9.52 11.44
N VAL A 652 -1.40 9.43 11.06
CA VAL A 652 -1.97 8.38 10.20
C VAL A 652 -2.68 8.95 8.99
#